data_AF-A0A932HTD7-F1
#
_entry.id   AF-A0A932HTD7-F1
#
_cell.length_a   1.000
_cell.length_b   1.000
_cell.length_c   1.000
_cell.angle_alpha   90.00
_cell.angle_beta   90.00
_cell.angle_gamma   90.00
#
_symmetry.space_group_name_H-M   'P 1'
#
loop_
_entity.id
_entity.type
_entity.pdbx_description
1 polymer ?
#
loop_
_entity_poly.entity_id
_entity_poly.type
_entity_poly.pdbx_seq_one_letter_code
_entity_poly.pdbx_strand_id
1 'polypeptide(L)'
;MKKTPSMQFTNYLWNDAEAEKLDPVGRLVYRSNLLGSDQRITNTGGGNTSSKITEKDPLTQQPVQVLWVKGSGGDLRTSKKENFSSLYQEKLLGLQPVYGGSKAKGPKTPVEDAMVGMYPHCTFNLNPRAPSIDTPLHSFIPYQHVDHMHPNAVIAVAASKQAPDVTKTIYGDDVVWTPWQRPGFDLGLKLQEICKQHPKAKGVVLGQHGVINWANGDKECYDLTLDLIERAARYIEDRDKGAKTFGGQQCSSLDPEKRRGVLVQILPWLRGQVSMTKRLIGTVQDDAAMLRFVNSVDAQRLAELGTSCPDHFLRTKIKPMYVPWNPQSESVADLKAKLGAGLTRYRQDYADYYHRCKRADSPAMRDPNPTVVLIPGLGMIAWGKDKSESRVTAEFYNCAVEVMKGAEAIDEYVSLPQQEAFDIEYWLLEEAKLRRMPPEKELARKIISVIGAGSGIGRTVAHRLANEGAQIVCVDLREDSAKATAGEIINAKGKGIGVGGTGISDCGPAIGLGADITVRESIRTMLEDAIMAYGGLDAVAVTAGIFVPPDTKGTIPDEKWGLTFAINVMGAYFVADEAGKLWREQGLPASLVLTTSANAVVAKKGSVAYDTSKAAANHLVRELAIELAPLVRVNGVAPATVVEGSSMFPRDRVIASLAKYKIPYTESESDESLRTRLAQFYADRTLTRQPITTADQAEAVFLLLSDRLSKTTGQILAVDGGLSDAFLR
;
A
#
# COMPACT_ATOMS: atom_id res chain seq x y z
N MET A 1 -12.40 26.00 -34.44
CA MET A 1 -12.08 25.59 -33.05
C MET A 1 -13.39 25.32 -32.32
N LYS A 2 -13.77 24.05 -32.12
CA LYS A 2 -14.88 23.72 -31.21
C LYS A 2 -14.42 24.10 -29.80
N LYS A 3 -15.19 24.93 -29.09
CA LYS A 3 -14.93 25.28 -27.69
C LYS A 3 -14.78 23.98 -26.89
N THR A 4 -13.70 23.84 -26.13
CA THR A 4 -13.56 22.79 -25.12
C THR A 4 -14.81 22.82 -24.24
N PRO A 5 -15.50 21.68 -24.02
CA PRO A 5 -16.64 21.65 -23.11
C PRO A 5 -16.16 22.10 -21.72
N SER A 6 -16.92 22.99 -21.07
CA SER A 6 -16.64 23.36 -19.69
C SER A 6 -16.98 22.17 -18.79
N MET A 7 -15.99 21.37 -18.42
CA MET A 7 -16.15 20.29 -17.44
C MET A 7 -16.14 20.86 -16.03
N GLN A 8 -17.12 20.51 -15.20
CA GLN A 8 -17.23 20.97 -13.82
C GLN A 8 -16.84 19.89 -12.81
N PHE A 9 -17.12 18.62 -13.12
CA PHE A 9 -16.99 17.49 -12.21
C PHE A 9 -15.92 16.48 -12.63
N THR A 10 -15.35 16.64 -13.81
CA THR A 10 -14.27 15.82 -14.37
C THR A 10 -13.18 16.70 -14.97
N ASN A 11 -11.98 16.15 -15.16
CA ASN A 11 -10.90 16.86 -15.83
C ASN A 11 -10.85 16.51 -17.33
N TYR A 12 -10.98 17.53 -18.19
CA TYR A 12 -10.69 17.37 -19.62
C TYR A 12 -9.18 17.48 -19.86
N LEU A 13 -8.54 16.36 -20.19
CA LEU A 13 -7.08 16.25 -20.29
C LEU A 13 -6.59 15.87 -21.70
N TRP A 14 -7.52 15.67 -22.65
CA TRP A 14 -7.17 15.29 -24.02
C TRP A 14 -6.48 16.42 -24.78
N ASN A 15 -5.33 16.12 -25.36
CA ASN A 15 -4.56 17.00 -26.21
C ASN A 15 -4.43 16.40 -27.62
N ASP A 16 -4.99 17.08 -28.62
CA ASP A 16 -4.99 16.61 -30.00
C ASP A 16 -3.57 16.48 -30.58
N ALA A 17 -2.67 17.42 -30.26
CA ALA A 17 -1.29 17.41 -30.76
C ALA A 17 -0.45 16.27 -30.17
N GLU A 18 -0.75 15.83 -28.94
CA GLU A 18 -0.12 14.63 -28.36
C GLU A 18 -0.71 13.36 -28.96
N ALA A 19 -2.04 13.27 -29.11
CA ALA A 19 -2.72 12.11 -29.68
C ALA A 19 -2.32 11.85 -31.14
N GLU A 20 -2.09 12.89 -31.94
CA GLU A 20 -1.68 12.79 -33.35
C GLU A 20 -0.29 12.16 -33.54
N LYS A 21 0.58 12.20 -32.52
CA LYS A 21 1.93 11.60 -32.56
C LYS A 21 1.93 10.10 -32.29
N LEU A 22 0.81 9.56 -31.80
CA LEU A 22 0.71 8.19 -31.29
C LEU A 22 0.12 7.24 -32.34
N ASP A 23 0.64 6.01 -32.37
CA ASP A 23 0.01 4.92 -33.12
C ASP A 23 -1.34 4.51 -32.49
N PRO A 24 -2.18 3.70 -33.16
CA PRO A 24 -3.50 3.36 -32.63
C PRO A 24 -3.48 2.70 -31.23
N VAL A 25 -2.46 1.91 -30.92
CA VAL A 25 -2.28 1.29 -29.59
C VAL A 25 -1.83 2.34 -28.56
N GLY A 26 -0.92 3.23 -28.94
CA GLY A 26 -0.49 4.38 -28.14
C GLY A 26 -1.65 5.31 -27.80
N ARG A 27 -2.58 5.53 -28.72
CA ARG A 27 -3.81 6.30 -28.49
C ARG A 27 -4.76 5.61 -27.50
N LEU A 28 -4.87 4.28 -27.52
CA LEU A 28 -5.57 3.52 -26.48
C LEU A 28 -4.92 3.71 -25.11
N VAL A 29 -3.59 3.57 -25.02
CA VAL A 29 -2.84 3.79 -23.77
C VAL A 29 -3.03 5.22 -23.27
N TYR A 30 -2.96 6.21 -24.17
CA TYR A 30 -3.18 7.62 -23.86
C TYR A 30 -4.58 7.85 -23.29
N ARG A 31 -5.64 7.45 -24.00
CA ARG A 31 -7.04 7.55 -23.49
C ARG A 31 -7.20 6.91 -22.11
N SER A 32 -6.60 5.74 -21.93
CA SER A 32 -6.64 4.97 -20.67
C SER A 32 -6.00 5.72 -19.52
N ASN A 33 -4.80 6.28 -19.74
CA ASN A 33 -4.08 7.05 -18.72
C ASN A 33 -4.82 8.34 -18.36
N LEU A 34 -5.43 9.03 -19.35
CA LEU A 34 -6.25 10.22 -19.08
C LEU A 34 -7.45 9.88 -18.19
N LEU A 35 -8.23 8.86 -18.56
CA LEU A 35 -9.40 8.42 -17.77
C LEU A 35 -8.98 7.91 -16.38
N GLY A 36 -7.90 7.15 -16.28
CA GLY A 36 -7.39 6.62 -15.02
C GLY A 36 -6.74 7.66 -14.10
N SER A 37 -6.37 8.83 -14.62
CA SER A 37 -5.76 9.90 -13.82
C SER A 37 -6.74 10.64 -12.92
N ASP A 38 -8.05 10.55 -13.20
CA ASP A 38 -9.12 11.16 -12.42
C ASP A 38 -9.91 10.09 -11.66
N GLN A 39 -9.76 10.06 -10.34
CA GLN A 39 -10.38 9.04 -9.48
C GLN A 39 -11.90 9.15 -9.40
N ARG A 40 -12.47 10.27 -9.86
CA ARG A 40 -13.92 10.39 -10.01
C ARG A 40 -14.46 9.55 -11.16
N ILE A 41 -13.58 9.14 -12.10
CA ILE A 41 -13.91 8.36 -13.30
C ILE A 41 -13.76 6.85 -13.04
N THR A 42 -12.70 6.42 -12.36
CA THR A 42 -12.43 5.01 -12.09
C THR A 42 -11.54 4.82 -10.86
N ASN A 43 -11.74 3.71 -10.16
CA ASN A 43 -10.97 3.36 -8.96
C ASN A 43 -9.61 2.74 -9.33
N THR A 44 -8.66 2.74 -8.39
CA THR A 44 -7.36 2.07 -8.58
C THR A 44 -7.53 0.59 -8.96
N GLY A 45 -6.96 0.21 -10.11
CA GLY A 45 -7.05 -1.15 -10.66
C GLY A 45 -8.37 -1.50 -11.36
N GLY A 46 -9.40 -0.64 -11.23
CA GLY A 46 -10.71 -0.77 -11.85
C GLY A 46 -10.78 -0.25 -13.29
N GLY A 47 -11.97 -0.38 -13.87
CA GLY A 47 -12.31 -0.04 -15.26
C GLY A 47 -11.59 -0.90 -16.31
N ASN A 48 -12.02 -0.82 -17.57
CA ASN A 48 -11.38 -1.41 -18.74
C ASN A 48 -11.60 -0.52 -19.96
N THR A 49 -10.56 -0.32 -20.76
CA THR A 49 -10.65 0.35 -22.07
C THR A 49 -10.25 -0.65 -23.16
N SER A 50 -10.82 -0.47 -24.36
CA SER A 50 -10.42 -1.23 -25.53
C SER A 50 -10.45 -0.46 -26.84
N SER A 51 -9.68 -0.96 -27.80
CA SER A 51 -9.72 -0.56 -29.21
C SER A 51 -9.64 -1.80 -30.11
N LYS A 52 -10.50 -1.86 -31.12
CA LYS A 52 -10.42 -2.84 -32.21
C LYS A 52 -9.61 -2.20 -33.35
N ILE A 53 -8.41 -2.71 -33.58
CA ILE A 53 -7.40 -2.11 -34.48
C ILE A 53 -7.09 -3.11 -35.59
N THR A 54 -6.95 -2.66 -36.83
CA THR A 54 -6.48 -3.52 -37.93
C THR A 54 -4.96 -3.61 -37.89
N GLU A 55 -4.43 -4.83 -37.75
CA GLU A 55 -2.99 -5.12 -37.76
C GLU A 55 -2.68 -6.23 -38.76
N LYS A 56 -1.39 -6.43 -39.10
CA LYS A 56 -0.95 -7.55 -39.93
C LYS A 56 -0.72 -8.78 -39.06
N ASP A 57 -1.34 -9.89 -39.43
CA ASP A 57 -1.05 -11.18 -38.80
C ASP A 57 0.42 -11.58 -39.04
N PRO A 58 1.18 -11.93 -38.00
CA PRO A 58 2.61 -12.21 -38.14
C PRO A 58 2.90 -13.46 -38.99
N LEU A 59 1.96 -14.41 -39.09
CA LEU A 59 2.10 -15.66 -39.82
C LEU A 59 1.63 -15.53 -41.27
N THR A 60 0.47 -14.90 -41.49
CA THR A 60 -0.18 -14.84 -42.82
C THR A 60 0.07 -13.52 -43.55
N GLN A 61 0.55 -12.49 -42.85
CA GLN A 61 0.72 -11.12 -43.34
C GLN A 61 -0.58 -10.43 -43.80
N GLN A 62 -1.73 -11.06 -43.59
CA GLN A 62 -3.03 -10.51 -43.93
C GLN A 62 -3.50 -9.49 -42.88
N PRO A 63 -4.26 -8.46 -43.27
CA PRO A 63 -4.91 -7.57 -42.32
C PRO A 63 -5.95 -8.35 -41.51
N VAL A 64 -5.85 -8.26 -40.18
CA VAL A 64 -6.79 -8.87 -39.23
C VAL A 64 -7.22 -7.82 -38.21
N GLN A 65 -8.44 -7.92 -37.70
CA GLN A 65 -8.90 -7.07 -36.61
C GLN A 65 -8.43 -7.65 -35.27
N VAL A 66 -7.72 -6.83 -34.50
CA VAL A 66 -7.16 -7.16 -33.19
C VAL A 66 -7.86 -6.33 -32.11
N LEU A 67 -8.45 -7.00 -31.13
CA LEU A 67 -8.94 -6.38 -29.92
C LEU A 67 -7.78 -6.16 -28.96
N TRP A 68 -7.44 -4.90 -28.70
CA TRP A 68 -6.61 -4.50 -27.57
C TRP A 68 -7.52 -4.10 -26.42
N VAL A 69 -7.35 -4.75 -25.26
CA VAL A 69 -8.14 -4.48 -24.06
C VAL A 69 -7.25 -4.55 -22.82
N LYS A 70 -7.51 -3.72 -21.81
CA LYS A 70 -6.73 -3.77 -20.57
C LYS A 70 -6.77 -5.18 -19.98
N GLY A 71 -5.60 -5.76 -19.75
CA GLY A 71 -5.46 -7.08 -19.16
C GLY A 71 -5.70 -7.11 -17.64
N SER A 72 -5.93 -8.31 -17.11
CA SER A 72 -6.33 -8.52 -15.69
C SER A 72 -5.33 -7.91 -14.68
N GLY A 73 -5.83 -7.08 -13.76
CA GLY A 73 -5.05 -6.51 -12.63
C GLY A 73 -4.14 -5.33 -12.97
N GLY A 74 -4.30 -4.68 -14.12
CA GLY A 74 -3.61 -3.42 -14.45
C GLY A 74 -4.38 -2.18 -13.97
N ASP A 75 -3.65 -1.13 -13.58
CA ASP A 75 -4.20 0.21 -13.28
C ASP A 75 -4.18 1.08 -14.54
N LEU A 76 -5.34 1.60 -14.95
CA LEU A 76 -5.48 2.46 -16.14
C LEU A 76 -4.60 3.71 -16.06
N ARG A 77 -4.37 4.26 -14.87
CA ARG A 77 -3.60 5.49 -14.65
C ARG A 77 -2.14 5.37 -15.08
N THR A 78 -1.54 4.20 -14.83
CA THR A 78 -0.11 3.93 -15.04
C THR A 78 0.10 2.90 -16.14
N SER A 79 -0.90 2.69 -16.99
CA SER A 79 -0.86 1.64 -17.99
C SER A 79 0.13 1.98 -19.10
N LYS A 80 0.85 0.95 -19.52
CA LYS A 80 1.71 0.89 -20.70
C LYS A 80 1.15 -0.15 -21.66
N LYS A 81 1.73 -0.25 -22.87
CA LYS A 81 1.30 -1.22 -23.88
C LYS A 81 1.29 -2.66 -23.34
N GLU A 82 2.29 -3.01 -22.52
CA GLU A 82 2.42 -4.33 -21.88
C GLU A 82 1.26 -4.68 -20.93
N ASN A 83 0.49 -3.69 -20.48
CA ASN A 83 -0.67 -3.91 -19.61
C ASN A 83 -1.93 -4.31 -20.38
N PHE A 84 -1.92 -4.24 -21.72
CA PHE A 84 -3.04 -4.61 -22.60
C PHE A 84 -2.83 -6.00 -23.22
N SER A 85 -3.88 -6.80 -23.22
CA SER A 85 -3.95 -8.05 -23.97
C SER A 85 -4.42 -7.77 -25.40
N SER A 86 -3.78 -8.40 -26.38
CA SER A 86 -4.18 -8.36 -27.79
C SER A 86 -4.75 -9.69 -28.23
N LEU A 87 -5.94 -9.69 -28.82
CA LEU A 87 -6.65 -10.91 -29.24
C LEU A 87 -7.18 -10.76 -30.66
N TYR A 88 -7.15 -11.85 -31.44
CA TYR A 88 -7.84 -11.95 -32.72
C TYR A 88 -9.35 -11.79 -32.50
N GLN A 89 -9.92 -10.70 -33.01
CA GLN A 89 -11.33 -10.40 -32.83
C GLN A 89 -12.23 -11.50 -33.42
N GLU A 90 -11.88 -12.00 -34.61
CA GLU A 90 -12.65 -13.07 -35.26
C GLU A 90 -12.66 -14.37 -34.46
N LYS A 91 -11.53 -14.73 -33.82
CA LYS A 91 -11.47 -15.91 -32.96
C LYS A 91 -12.32 -15.73 -31.71
N LEU A 92 -12.35 -14.53 -31.12
CA LEU A 92 -13.21 -14.22 -29.97
C LEU A 92 -14.70 -14.33 -30.33
N LEU A 93 -15.11 -13.78 -31.48
CA LEU A 93 -16.47 -13.94 -32.00
C LEU A 93 -16.78 -15.42 -32.29
N GLY A 94 -15.79 -16.18 -32.77
CA GLY A 94 -15.86 -17.62 -32.97
C GLY A 94 -16.07 -18.46 -31.70
N LEU A 95 -15.93 -17.88 -30.51
CA LEU A 95 -16.29 -18.54 -29.25
C LEU A 95 -17.81 -18.52 -28.99
N GLN A 96 -18.58 -17.64 -29.64
CA GLN A 96 -20.02 -17.53 -29.40
C GLN A 96 -20.79 -18.84 -29.71
N PRO A 97 -20.52 -19.56 -30.81
CA PRO A 97 -21.11 -20.88 -31.04
C PRO A 97 -20.72 -21.93 -30.00
N VAL A 98 -19.49 -21.87 -29.47
CA VAL A 98 -19.01 -22.80 -28.43
C VAL A 98 -19.83 -22.60 -27.14
N TYR A 99 -19.98 -21.35 -26.70
CA TYR A 99 -20.83 -21.02 -25.57
C TYR A 99 -22.31 -21.36 -25.87
N GLY A 100 -22.80 -20.99 -27.06
CA GLY A 100 -24.17 -21.19 -27.51
C GLY A 100 -24.61 -22.65 -27.60
N GLY A 101 -23.68 -23.55 -27.94
CA GLY A 101 -23.90 -25.00 -28.03
C GLY A 101 -23.96 -25.73 -26.68
N SER A 102 -23.66 -25.05 -25.57
CA SER A 102 -23.72 -25.64 -24.24
C SER A 102 -25.15 -25.80 -23.73
N LYS A 103 -25.43 -26.90 -23.02
CA LYS A 103 -26.76 -27.22 -22.48
C LYS A 103 -27.23 -26.23 -21.41
N ALA A 104 -26.33 -25.82 -20.53
CA ALA A 104 -26.57 -24.83 -19.49
C ALA A 104 -25.73 -23.58 -19.79
N LYS A 105 -26.40 -22.44 -19.95
CA LYS A 105 -25.83 -21.13 -20.29
C LYS A 105 -26.34 -20.10 -19.29
N GLY A 106 -25.67 -18.97 -19.22
CA GLY A 106 -25.98 -17.86 -18.34
C GLY A 106 -24.84 -17.57 -17.37
N PRO A 107 -24.93 -16.44 -16.64
CA PRO A 107 -24.01 -16.16 -15.55
C PRO A 107 -24.10 -17.28 -14.52
N LYS A 108 -23.01 -17.61 -13.82
CA LYS A 108 -23.12 -18.61 -12.75
C LYS A 108 -22.85 -20.05 -13.19
N THR A 109 -22.64 -20.30 -14.49
CA THR A 109 -22.64 -21.66 -15.06
C THR A 109 -21.22 -22.20 -15.32
N PRO A 110 -21.04 -23.53 -15.39
CA PRO A 110 -19.73 -24.11 -15.71
C PRO A 110 -19.15 -23.66 -17.05
N VAL A 111 -20.00 -23.44 -18.07
CA VAL A 111 -19.53 -22.96 -19.38
C VAL A 111 -19.02 -21.51 -19.28
N GLU A 112 -19.67 -20.66 -18.48
CA GLU A 112 -19.28 -19.26 -18.28
C GLU A 112 -17.85 -19.19 -17.73
N ASP A 113 -17.55 -19.95 -16.68
CA ASP A 113 -16.21 -19.98 -16.09
C ASP A 113 -15.20 -20.66 -17.03
N ALA A 114 -15.61 -21.68 -17.80
CA ALA A 114 -14.77 -22.36 -18.77
C ALA A 114 -14.33 -21.46 -19.94
N MET A 115 -15.13 -20.44 -20.31
CA MET A 115 -14.76 -19.50 -21.38
C MET A 115 -13.49 -18.71 -21.07
N VAL A 116 -13.18 -18.46 -19.79
CA VAL A 116 -11.92 -17.80 -19.40
C VAL A 116 -10.70 -18.60 -19.86
N GLY A 117 -10.79 -19.93 -19.83
CA GLY A 117 -9.76 -20.83 -20.35
C GLY A 117 -9.62 -20.81 -21.87
N MET A 118 -10.61 -20.29 -22.60
CA MET A 118 -10.61 -20.23 -24.06
C MET A 118 -9.91 -18.99 -24.61
N TYR A 119 -9.86 -17.89 -23.86
CA TYR A 119 -9.29 -16.63 -24.34
C TYR A 119 -7.82 -16.72 -24.82
N PRO A 120 -6.93 -17.53 -24.20
CA PRO A 120 -5.57 -17.72 -24.71
C PRO A 120 -5.49 -18.27 -26.14
N HIS A 121 -6.49 -19.03 -26.60
CA HIS A 121 -6.54 -19.49 -28.00
C HIS A 121 -6.80 -18.35 -28.99
N CYS A 122 -7.30 -17.22 -28.49
CA CYS A 122 -7.54 -16.01 -29.26
C CYS A 122 -6.36 -15.03 -29.20
N THR A 123 -5.28 -15.30 -28.46
CA THR A 123 -4.14 -14.38 -28.32
C THR A 123 -3.52 -14.02 -29.67
N PHE A 124 -3.38 -12.71 -29.93
CA PHE A 124 -2.67 -12.16 -31.06
C PHE A 124 -1.19 -11.95 -30.70
N ASN A 125 -0.30 -12.34 -31.64
CA ASN A 125 1.13 -12.08 -31.59
C ASN A 125 1.81 -12.47 -30.25
N LEU A 126 1.48 -13.65 -29.72
CA LEU A 126 2.06 -14.22 -28.49
C LEU A 126 2.04 -13.27 -27.28
N ASN A 127 1.12 -12.31 -27.23
CA ASN A 127 1.02 -11.36 -26.13
C ASN A 127 0.79 -12.12 -24.81
N PRO A 128 1.72 -12.01 -23.83
CA PRO A 128 1.66 -12.81 -22.61
C PRO A 128 0.68 -12.26 -21.58
N ARG A 129 0.10 -11.07 -21.84
CA ARG A 129 -0.80 -10.41 -20.90
C ARG A 129 -2.14 -11.14 -20.87
N ALA A 130 -2.49 -11.67 -19.69
CA ALA A 130 -3.77 -12.32 -19.50
C ALA A 130 -4.95 -11.35 -19.76
N PRO A 131 -5.93 -11.73 -20.60
CA PRO A 131 -7.12 -10.92 -20.86
C PRO A 131 -7.98 -10.74 -19.60
N SER A 132 -8.75 -9.65 -19.54
CA SER A 132 -9.76 -9.46 -18.48
C SER A 132 -10.91 -10.45 -18.66
N ILE A 133 -11.65 -10.74 -17.58
CA ILE A 133 -12.91 -11.47 -17.75
C ILE A 133 -13.95 -10.64 -18.53
N ASP A 134 -13.80 -9.32 -18.54
CA ASP A 134 -14.63 -8.40 -19.31
C ASP A 134 -14.34 -8.42 -20.82
N THR A 135 -13.29 -9.10 -21.28
CA THR A 135 -12.91 -9.12 -22.71
C THR A 135 -14.09 -9.39 -23.67
N PRO A 136 -15.05 -10.30 -23.38
CA PRO A 136 -16.21 -10.50 -24.24
C PRO A 136 -17.08 -9.25 -24.46
N LEU A 137 -17.29 -8.39 -23.45
CA LEU A 137 -18.10 -7.18 -23.63
C LEU A 137 -17.41 -6.19 -24.59
N HIS A 138 -16.11 -6.03 -24.45
CA HIS A 138 -15.29 -5.21 -25.35
C HIS A 138 -15.25 -5.77 -26.77
N SER A 139 -15.33 -7.09 -26.93
CA SER A 139 -15.36 -7.75 -28.22
C SER A 139 -16.72 -7.65 -28.90
N PHE A 140 -17.82 -7.92 -28.19
CA PHE A 140 -19.13 -8.15 -28.81
C PHE A 140 -19.94 -6.88 -29.05
N ILE A 141 -19.62 -5.79 -28.36
CA ILE A 141 -20.12 -4.44 -28.69
C ILE A 141 -19.59 -4.04 -30.08
N PRO A 142 -20.45 -3.71 -31.06
CA PRO A 142 -20.08 -3.56 -32.48
C PRO A 142 -19.46 -2.19 -32.82
N TYR A 143 -18.66 -1.63 -31.92
CA TYR A 143 -18.00 -0.33 -32.06
C TYR A 143 -16.49 -0.47 -31.88
N GLN A 144 -15.71 0.43 -32.49
CA GLN A 144 -14.24 0.32 -32.46
C GLN A 144 -13.65 0.53 -31.06
N HIS A 145 -14.24 1.42 -30.26
CA HIS A 145 -13.77 1.75 -28.94
C HIS A 145 -14.85 1.53 -27.90
N VAL A 146 -14.46 0.93 -26.77
CA VAL A 146 -15.34 0.68 -25.63
C VAL A 146 -14.61 1.07 -24.37
N ASP A 147 -15.27 1.89 -23.55
CA ASP A 147 -14.83 2.28 -22.23
C ASP A 147 -15.81 1.72 -21.20
N HIS A 148 -15.29 0.96 -20.24
CA HIS A 148 -16.00 0.47 -19.08
C HIS A 148 -15.42 1.13 -17.84
N MET A 149 -16.16 2.03 -17.20
CA MET A 149 -15.67 2.86 -16.11
C MET A 149 -16.53 2.71 -14.85
N HIS A 150 -15.94 3.06 -13.71
CA HIS A 150 -16.54 2.97 -12.38
C HIS A 150 -16.66 4.34 -11.69
N PRO A 151 -17.30 5.34 -12.32
CA PRO A 151 -17.33 6.70 -11.78
C PRO A 151 -18.30 6.79 -10.61
N ASN A 152 -17.90 7.45 -9.52
CA ASN A 152 -18.71 7.55 -8.30
C ASN A 152 -20.12 8.09 -8.60
N ALA A 153 -20.24 9.08 -9.49
CA ALA A 153 -21.53 9.67 -9.87
C ALA A 153 -22.46 8.67 -10.56
N VAL A 154 -21.96 7.83 -11.46
CA VAL A 154 -22.82 6.84 -12.16
C VAL A 154 -23.09 5.63 -11.28
N ILE A 155 -22.14 5.24 -10.41
CA ILE A 155 -22.39 4.19 -9.42
C ILE A 155 -23.48 4.65 -8.43
N ALA A 156 -23.51 5.92 -8.02
CA ALA A 156 -24.59 6.46 -7.20
C ALA A 156 -25.97 6.28 -7.86
N VAL A 157 -26.06 6.57 -9.16
CA VAL A 157 -27.28 6.29 -9.95
C VAL A 157 -27.58 4.80 -9.99
N ALA A 158 -26.58 3.96 -10.25
CA ALA A 158 -26.72 2.51 -10.34
C ALA A 158 -27.04 1.81 -9.00
N ALA A 159 -26.72 2.47 -7.87
CA ALA A 159 -26.95 2.01 -6.51
C ALA A 159 -28.13 2.74 -5.84
N SER A 160 -28.92 3.48 -6.61
CA SER A 160 -30.20 4.04 -6.14
C SER A 160 -31.30 2.99 -6.22
N LYS A 161 -32.22 2.98 -5.25
CA LYS A 161 -33.37 2.07 -5.22
C LYS A 161 -34.22 2.13 -6.50
N GLN A 162 -34.38 3.32 -7.07
CA GLN A 162 -35.09 3.58 -8.33
C GLN A 162 -34.12 3.81 -9.51
N ALA A 163 -32.98 3.09 -9.54
CA ALA A 163 -31.95 3.22 -10.57
C ALA A 163 -32.46 3.26 -12.04
N PRO A 164 -33.45 2.44 -12.47
CA PRO A 164 -33.99 2.53 -13.84
C PRO A 164 -34.57 3.90 -14.18
N ASP A 165 -35.37 4.47 -13.28
CA ASP A 165 -36.06 5.75 -13.49
C ASP A 165 -35.10 6.94 -13.40
N VAL A 166 -34.14 6.88 -12.48
CA VAL A 166 -33.07 7.88 -12.37
C VAL A 166 -32.18 7.86 -13.61
N THR A 167 -31.79 6.67 -14.09
CA THR A 167 -31.04 6.52 -15.35
C THR A 167 -31.82 7.12 -16.51
N LYS A 168 -33.11 6.83 -16.62
CA LYS A 168 -33.98 7.38 -17.67
C LYS A 168 -34.05 8.91 -17.61
N THR A 169 -34.15 9.47 -16.41
CA THR A 169 -34.24 10.92 -16.18
C THR A 169 -32.96 11.63 -16.61
N ILE A 170 -31.79 11.07 -16.26
CA ILE A 170 -30.49 11.69 -16.58
C ILE A 170 -30.14 11.52 -18.05
N TYR A 171 -30.36 10.32 -18.61
CA TYR A 171 -29.81 9.92 -19.89
C TYR A 171 -30.81 9.87 -21.04
N GLY A 172 -32.11 9.80 -20.77
CA GLY A 172 -33.14 9.65 -21.80
C GLY A 172 -33.02 8.30 -22.52
N ASP A 173 -32.87 8.33 -23.84
CA ASP A 173 -32.64 7.14 -24.67
C ASP A 173 -31.16 6.91 -25.00
N ASP A 174 -30.25 7.81 -24.58
CA ASP A 174 -28.82 7.69 -24.88
C ASP A 174 -28.16 6.52 -24.13
N VAL A 175 -28.64 6.20 -22.92
CA VAL A 175 -28.06 5.16 -22.06
C VAL A 175 -29.14 4.23 -21.56
N VAL A 176 -28.92 2.93 -21.70
CA VAL A 176 -29.86 1.88 -21.29
C VAL A 176 -29.51 1.39 -19.89
N TRP A 177 -30.50 1.26 -19.00
CA TRP A 177 -30.30 0.60 -17.71
C TRP A 177 -30.35 -0.92 -17.85
N THR A 178 -29.46 -1.61 -17.15
CA THR A 178 -29.47 -3.07 -17.03
C THR A 178 -29.32 -3.51 -15.57
N PRO A 179 -30.04 -4.55 -15.11
CA PRO A 179 -29.83 -5.11 -13.78
C PRO A 179 -28.39 -5.61 -13.60
N TRP A 180 -27.89 -5.60 -12.37
CA TRP A 180 -26.58 -6.18 -12.06
C TRP A 180 -26.46 -7.62 -12.58
N GLN A 181 -25.29 -7.92 -13.14
CA GLN A 181 -24.89 -9.27 -13.52
C GLN A 181 -23.39 -9.41 -13.34
N ARG A 182 -22.94 -10.57 -12.87
CA ARG A 182 -21.52 -10.93 -12.82
C ARG A 182 -20.88 -10.78 -14.21
N PRO A 183 -19.75 -10.06 -14.34
CA PRO A 183 -19.09 -9.91 -15.63
C PRO A 183 -18.57 -11.23 -16.22
N GLY A 184 -18.57 -11.32 -17.55
CA GLY A 184 -18.16 -12.50 -18.28
C GLY A 184 -18.74 -12.58 -19.70
N PHE A 185 -18.74 -13.79 -20.25
CA PHE A 185 -19.12 -14.05 -21.63
C PHE A 185 -20.59 -13.74 -21.90
N ASP A 186 -21.46 -14.16 -20.99
CA ASP A 186 -22.90 -13.91 -21.07
C ASP A 186 -23.25 -12.41 -21.10
N LEU A 187 -22.56 -11.61 -20.28
CA LEU A 187 -22.77 -10.17 -20.24
C LEU A 187 -22.41 -9.52 -21.58
N GLY A 188 -21.34 -9.98 -22.22
CA GLY A 188 -20.98 -9.53 -23.57
C GLY A 188 -22.09 -9.81 -24.59
N LEU A 189 -22.73 -10.97 -24.53
CA LEU A 189 -23.85 -11.31 -25.43
C LEU A 189 -25.07 -10.43 -25.17
N LYS A 190 -25.38 -10.14 -23.90
CA LYS A 190 -26.46 -9.23 -23.53
C LYS A 190 -26.22 -7.81 -24.04
N LEU A 191 -25.01 -7.29 -23.90
CA LEU A 191 -24.65 -5.96 -24.40
C LEU A 191 -24.69 -5.89 -25.93
N GLN A 192 -24.26 -6.96 -26.61
CA GLN A 192 -24.41 -7.08 -28.06
C GLN A 192 -25.89 -7.02 -28.49
N GLU A 193 -26.78 -7.69 -27.76
CA GLU A 193 -28.20 -7.66 -28.04
C GLU A 193 -28.81 -6.29 -27.77
N ILE A 194 -28.40 -5.60 -26.69
CA ILE A 194 -28.82 -4.22 -26.41
C ILE A 194 -28.41 -3.28 -27.55
N CYS A 195 -27.20 -3.40 -28.09
CA CYS A 195 -26.79 -2.61 -29.26
C CYS A 195 -27.68 -2.85 -30.49
N LYS A 196 -28.21 -4.06 -30.67
CA LYS A 196 -29.15 -4.37 -31.78
C LYS A 196 -30.54 -3.79 -31.53
N GLN A 197 -31.04 -3.92 -30.30
CA GLN A 197 -32.38 -3.45 -29.93
C GLN A 197 -32.45 -1.92 -29.82
N HIS A 198 -31.34 -1.29 -29.44
CA HIS A 198 -31.21 0.16 -29.24
C HIS A 198 -30.04 0.71 -30.08
N PRO A 199 -30.17 0.80 -31.42
CA PRO A 199 -29.06 1.18 -32.31
C PRO A 199 -28.58 2.63 -32.13
N LYS A 200 -29.33 3.47 -31.41
CA LYS A 200 -28.96 4.85 -31.06
C LYS A 200 -28.35 4.97 -29.66
N ALA A 201 -28.35 3.90 -28.87
CA ALA A 201 -27.75 3.92 -27.54
C ALA A 201 -26.23 4.13 -27.66
N LYS A 202 -25.71 4.92 -26.74
CA LYS A 202 -24.29 5.28 -26.61
C LYS A 202 -23.62 4.57 -25.44
N GLY A 203 -24.41 3.98 -24.55
CA GLY A 203 -23.91 3.22 -23.42
C GLY A 203 -24.98 2.48 -22.63
N VAL A 204 -24.52 1.81 -21.58
CA VAL A 204 -25.33 1.09 -20.60
C VAL A 204 -24.86 1.48 -19.19
N VAL A 205 -25.82 1.70 -18.29
CA VAL A 205 -25.59 1.62 -16.85
C VAL A 205 -25.86 0.19 -16.40
N LEU A 206 -24.86 -0.45 -15.81
CA LEU A 206 -25.02 -1.75 -15.15
C LEU A 206 -25.27 -1.50 -13.66
N GLY A 207 -26.41 -1.99 -13.17
CA GLY A 207 -26.82 -1.86 -11.77
C GLY A 207 -25.69 -2.22 -10.81
N GLN A 208 -25.52 -1.43 -9.75
CA GLN A 208 -24.49 -1.61 -8.72
C GLN A 208 -23.04 -1.75 -9.25
N HIS A 209 -22.73 -1.28 -10.46
CA HIS A 209 -21.39 -1.48 -11.04
C HIS A 209 -20.80 -0.21 -11.67
N GLY A 210 -21.40 0.29 -12.75
CA GLY A 210 -20.84 1.45 -13.44
C GLY A 210 -21.40 1.65 -14.84
N VAL A 211 -20.61 2.33 -15.69
CA VAL A 211 -21.00 2.68 -17.07
C VAL A 211 -20.16 1.92 -18.08
N ILE A 212 -20.78 1.52 -19.18
CA ILE A 212 -20.12 0.98 -20.36
C ILE A 212 -20.59 1.82 -21.54
N ASN A 213 -19.69 2.53 -22.21
CA ASN A 213 -20.01 3.35 -23.37
C ASN A 213 -19.08 3.02 -24.54
N TRP A 214 -19.50 3.44 -25.73
CA TRP A 214 -18.81 3.06 -26.95
C TRP A 214 -18.90 4.13 -28.03
N ALA A 215 -17.91 4.14 -28.91
CA ALA A 215 -17.83 5.04 -30.05
C ALA A 215 -16.93 4.47 -31.16
N ASN A 216 -16.95 5.09 -32.34
CA ASN A 216 -16.08 4.71 -33.45
C ASN A 216 -14.80 5.57 -33.52
N GLY A 217 -14.81 6.78 -32.94
CA GLY A 217 -13.58 7.54 -32.65
C GLY A 217 -13.08 7.32 -31.22
N ASP A 218 -11.78 7.35 -31.00
CA ASP A 218 -11.18 7.22 -29.66
C ASP A 218 -11.37 8.47 -28.80
N LYS A 219 -11.19 9.66 -29.39
CA LYS A 219 -11.52 10.95 -28.76
C LYS A 219 -13.02 11.07 -28.54
N GLU A 220 -13.82 10.62 -29.52
CA GLU A 220 -15.27 10.58 -29.37
C GLU A 220 -15.68 9.70 -28.18
N CYS A 221 -15.04 8.54 -27.99
CA CYS A 221 -15.29 7.67 -26.86
C CYS A 221 -14.90 8.36 -25.53
N TYR A 222 -13.74 9.01 -25.49
CA TYR A 222 -13.28 9.79 -24.34
C TYR A 222 -14.25 10.92 -23.97
N ASP A 223 -14.64 11.74 -24.96
CA ASP A 223 -15.55 12.87 -24.79
C ASP A 223 -16.92 12.39 -24.29
N LEU A 224 -17.41 11.27 -24.84
CA LEU A 224 -18.66 10.64 -24.41
C LEU A 224 -18.58 10.13 -22.98
N THR A 225 -17.48 9.46 -22.60
CA THR A 225 -17.26 8.99 -21.23
C THR A 225 -17.37 10.17 -20.24
N LEU A 226 -16.72 11.30 -20.54
CA LEU A 226 -16.81 12.49 -19.68
C LEU A 226 -18.22 13.09 -19.64
N ASP A 227 -18.90 13.24 -20.79
CA ASP A 227 -20.27 13.77 -20.83
C ASP A 227 -21.25 12.96 -19.99
N LEU A 228 -21.19 11.63 -20.09
CA LEU A 228 -22.07 10.75 -19.31
C LEU A 228 -21.85 10.90 -17.81
N ILE A 229 -20.59 11.08 -17.38
CA ILE A 229 -20.24 11.30 -15.97
C ILE A 229 -20.70 12.68 -15.51
N GLU A 230 -20.45 13.73 -16.30
CA GLU A 230 -20.89 15.12 -16.01
C GLU A 230 -22.41 15.24 -15.89
N ARG A 231 -23.18 14.52 -16.72
CA ARG A 231 -24.65 14.49 -16.62
C ARG A 231 -25.13 13.91 -15.29
N ALA A 232 -24.56 12.78 -14.84
CA ALA A 232 -24.89 12.22 -13.53
C ALA A 232 -24.43 13.12 -12.38
N ALA A 233 -23.20 13.63 -12.46
CA ALA A 233 -22.64 14.48 -11.42
C ALA A 233 -23.45 15.77 -11.22
N ARG A 234 -23.84 16.45 -12.30
CA ARG A 234 -24.75 17.61 -12.25
C ARG A 234 -26.08 17.26 -11.59
N TYR A 235 -26.69 16.14 -12.00
CA TYR A 235 -27.98 15.72 -11.45
C TYR A 235 -27.93 15.47 -9.93
N ILE A 236 -26.81 14.92 -9.45
CA ILE A 236 -26.52 14.71 -8.03
C ILE A 236 -26.27 16.03 -7.31
N GLU A 237 -25.41 16.89 -7.84
CA GLU A 237 -25.06 18.18 -7.22
C GLU A 237 -26.28 19.08 -7.05
N ASP A 238 -27.15 19.14 -8.06
CA ASP A 238 -28.42 19.89 -8.02
C ASP A 238 -29.38 19.41 -6.91
N ARG A 239 -29.13 18.23 -6.33
CA ARG A 239 -29.93 17.58 -5.28
C ARG A 239 -29.15 17.34 -3.99
N ASP A 240 -27.89 17.75 -3.91
CA ASP A 240 -27.09 17.60 -2.70
C ASP A 240 -27.70 18.44 -1.57
N LYS A 241 -28.02 17.79 -0.45
CA LYS A 241 -28.61 18.41 0.74
C LYS A 241 -27.52 18.93 1.69
N GLY A 242 -26.25 18.95 1.24
CA GLY A 242 -25.10 19.38 2.01
C GLY A 242 -24.93 18.59 3.31
N ALA A 243 -24.92 19.28 4.45
CA ALA A 243 -24.81 18.63 5.76
C ALA A 243 -25.99 17.68 6.08
N LYS A 244 -27.13 17.82 5.39
CA LYS A 244 -28.32 16.99 5.58
C LYS A 244 -28.36 15.74 4.69
N THR A 245 -27.41 15.55 3.79
CA THR A 245 -27.40 14.40 2.86
C THR A 245 -27.32 13.05 3.59
N PHE A 246 -26.61 13.01 4.71
CA PHE A 246 -26.56 11.84 5.61
C PHE A 246 -27.37 12.05 6.91
N GLY A 247 -28.52 12.71 6.80
CA GLY A 247 -29.43 12.93 7.94
C GLY A 247 -29.01 14.04 8.91
N GLY A 248 -27.86 14.69 8.69
CA GLY A 248 -27.31 15.69 9.59
C GLY A 248 -26.17 15.16 10.46
N GLN A 249 -25.56 16.05 11.24
CA GLN A 249 -24.46 15.74 12.14
C GLN A 249 -24.99 15.26 13.51
N GLN A 250 -24.52 14.11 13.98
CA GLN A 250 -24.78 13.59 15.34
C GLN A 250 -23.62 13.84 16.32
N CYS A 251 -22.38 13.98 15.84
CA CYS A 251 -21.20 14.20 16.67
C CYS A 251 -20.29 15.26 16.04
N SER A 252 -19.56 16.04 16.85
CA SER A 252 -18.55 16.96 16.34
C SER A 252 -17.18 16.28 16.21
N SER A 253 -16.45 16.59 15.14
CA SER A 253 -15.05 16.20 15.01
C SER A 253 -14.22 16.76 16.15
N LEU A 254 -13.27 15.97 16.65
CA LEU A 254 -12.23 16.50 17.52
C LEU A 254 -11.31 17.44 16.74
N ASP A 255 -10.75 18.43 17.44
CA ASP A 255 -9.65 19.25 16.94
C ASP A 255 -8.52 18.35 16.42
N PRO A 256 -7.82 18.71 15.32
CA PRO A 256 -6.80 17.84 14.70
C PRO A 256 -5.75 17.28 15.68
N GLU A 257 -5.23 18.11 16.59
CA GLU A 257 -4.25 17.69 17.61
C GLU A 257 -4.83 16.68 18.60
N LYS A 258 -6.02 16.93 19.13
CA LYS A 258 -6.70 15.99 20.04
C LYS A 258 -7.03 14.67 19.33
N ARG A 259 -7.48 14.76 18.08
CA ARG A 259 -7.77 13.61 17.23
C ARG A 259 -6.53 12.75 17.01
N ARG A 260 -5.41 13.37 16.65
CA ARG A 260 -4.11 12.69 16.54
C ARG A 260 -3.73 12.03 17.86
N GLY A 261 -3.85 12.73 18.99
CA GLY A 261 -3.56 12.17 20.31
C GLY A 261 -4.39 10.93 20.65
N VAL A 262 -5.69 10.93 20.33
CA VAL A 262 -6.54 9.75 20.51
C VAL A 262 -6.14 8.62 19.56
N LEU A 263 -5.89 8.92 18.28
CA LEU A 263 -5.46 7.92 17.29
C LEU A 263 -4.16 7.23 17.69
N VAL A 264 -3.16 7.99 18.15
CA VAL A 264 -1.89 7.47 18.68
C VAL A 264 -2.10 6.50 19.85
N GLN A 265 -3.07 6.78 20.74
CA GLN A 265 -3.37 5.92 21.88
C GLN A 265 -4.10 4.61 21.53
N ILE A 266 -4.86 4.58 20.42
CA ILE A 266 -5.69 3.42 20.06
C ILE A 266 -5.09 2.57 18.94
N LEU A 267 -4.33 3.15 18.01
CA LEU A 267 -3.83 2.46 16.82
C LEU A 267 -2.94 1.25 17.14
N PRO A 268 -1.95 1.34 18.06
CA PRO A 268 -1.12 0.19 18.39
C PRO A 268 -1.94 -0.97 18.94
N TRP A 269 -2.85 -0.68 19.87
CA TRP A 269 -3.75 -1.68 20.46
C TRP A 269 -4.65 -2.31 19.39
N LEU A 270 -5.31 -1.47 18.59
CA LEU A 270 -6.23 -1.93 17.55
C LEU A 270 -5.51 -2.79 16.51
N ARG A 271 -4.31 -2.36 16.07
CA ARG A 271 -3.44 -3.15 15.19
C ARG A 271 -3.13 -4.50 15.82
N GLY A 272 -2.80 -4.54 17.10
CA GLY A 272 -2.61 -5.77 17.87
C GLY A 272 -3.80 -6.72 17.78
N GLN A 273 -5.00 -6.19 18.00
CA GLN A 273 -6.23 -6.99 17.96
C GLN A 273 -6.54 -7.55 16.56
N VAL A 274 -6.26 -6.81 15.48
CA VAL A 274 -6.54 -7.26 14.10
C VAL A 274 -5.38 -8.08 13.49
N SER A 275 -4.21 -8.11 14.14
CA SER A 275 -2.99 -8.74 13.62
C SER A 275 -2.68 -10.12 14.23
N MET A 276 -3.65 -10.77 14.89
CA MET A 276 -3.43 -12.03 15.62
C MET A 276 -2.96 -13.19 14.70
N THR A 277 -3.46 -13.26 13.47
CA THR A 277 -3.08 -14.31 12.50
C THR A 277 -1.95 -13.86 11.58
N LYS A 278 -2.13 -12.70 10.94
CA LYS A 278 -1.15 -12.05 10.08
C LYS A 278 -1.12 -10.58 10.42
N ARG A 279 0.07 -9.97 10.40
CA ARG A 279 0.22 -8.53 10.64
C ARG A 279 -0.45 -7.71 9.55
N LEU A 280 -0.98 -6.57 9.95
CA LEU A 280 -1.60 -5.58 9.09
C LEU A 280 -0.89 -4.23 9.24
N ILE A 281 -0.91 -3.45 8.16
CA ILE A 281 -0.41 -2.08 8.07
C ILE A 281 -1.61 -1.15 7.98
N GLY A 282 -1.60 -0.08 8.76
CA GLY A 282 -2.69 0.88 8.87
C GLY A 282 -2.55 2.09 7.96
N THR A 283 -3.69 2.64 7.55
CA THR A 283 -3.84 3.96 6.95
C THR A 283 -4.99 4.70 7.63
N VAL A 284 -4.72 5.87 8.18
CA VAL A 284 -5.71 6.81 8.72
C VAL A 284 -6.18 7.76 7.61
N GLN A 285 -7.50 7.96 7.52
CA GLN A 285 -8.15 8.99 6.72
C GLN A 285 -9.07 9.83 7.62
N ASP A 286 -8.78 11.13 7.74
CA ASP A 286 -9.52 12.05 8.61
C ASP A 286 -9.79 13.40 7.92
N ASP A 287 -9.96 13.38 6.60
CA ASP A 287 -10.38 14.54 5.82
C ASP A 287 -11.84 14.94 6.09
N ALA A 288 -12.25 16.09 5.54
CA ALA A 288 -13.58 16.64 5.74
C ALA A 288 -14.71 15.74 5.21
N ALA A 289 -14.49 15.00 4.12
CA ALA A 289 -15.51 14.13 3.53
C ALA A 289 -15.76 12.92 4.43
N MET A 290 -14.69 12.26 4.88
CA MET A 290 -14.77 11.12 5.78
C MET A 290 -15.32 11.53 7.15
N LEU A 291 -14.84 12.64 7.72
CA LEU A 291 -15.36 13.17 8.99
C LEU A 291 -16.83 13.54 8.90
N ARG A 292 -17.29 14.14 7.79
CA ARG A 292 -18.71 14.41 7.56
C ARG A 292 -19.53 13.12 7.60
N PHE A 293 -19.04 12.05 6.96
CA PHE A 293 -19.72 10.76 6.95
C PHE A 293 -19.77 10.11 8.32
N VAL A 294 -18.64 9.86 8.99
CA VAL A 294 -18.62 9.12 10.27
C VAL A 294 -19.37 9.83 11.40
N ASN A 295 -19.48 11.15 11.31
CA ASN A 295 -20.21 11.99 12.26
C ASN A 295 -21.70 12.15 11.94
N SER A 296 -22.19 11.52 10.88
CA SER A 296 -23.57 11.71 10.42
C SER A 296 -24.55 10.75 11.10
N VAL A 297 -25.83 11.11 11.14
CA VAL A 297 -26.89 10.27 11.71
C VAL A 297 -27.02 8.94 10.96
N ASP A 298 -26.86 8.95 9.64
CA ASP A 298 -27.01 7.77 8.79
C ASP A 298 -25.76 6.88 8.71
N ALA A 299 -24.63 7.29 9.29
CA ALA A 299 -23.34 6.61 9.17
C ALA A 299 -23.42 5.12 9.52
N GLN A 300 -24.09 4.78 10.63
CA GLN A 300 -24.19 3.40 11.09
C GLN A 300 -25.07 2.54 10.15
N ARG A 301 -26.20 3.09 9.70
CA ARG A 301 -27.10 2.40 8.75
C ARG A 301 -26.38 2.12 7.44
N LEU A 302 -25.72 3.14 6.87
CA LEU A 302 -25.01 3.03 5.60
C LEU A 302 -23.78 2.13 5.70
N ALA A 303 -23.04 2.19 6.82
CA ALA A 303 -21.94 1.27 7.10
C ALA A 303 -22.42 -0.19 7.15
N GLU A 304 -23.59 -0.47 7.73
CA GLU A 304 -24.14 -1.82 7.81
C GLU A 304 -24.60 -2.38 6.45
N LEU A 305 -25.05 -1.51 5.54
CA LEU A 305 -25.40 -1.90 4.16
C LEU A 305 -24.18 -2.37 3.36
N GLY A 306 -22.98 -1.90 3.71
CA GLY A 306 -21.75 -2.25 3.01
C GLY A 306 -21.51 -1.42 1.75
N THR A 307 -20.64 -1.91 0.87
CA THR A 307 -20.27 -1.23 -0.38
C THR A 307 -21.12 -1.70 -1.56
N SER A 308 -21.20 -0.88 -2.62
CA SER A 308 -22.12 -1.14 -3.75
C SER A 308 -21.46 -1.83 -4.94
N CYS A 309 -20.14 -1.70 -5.12
CA CYS A 309 -19.46 -2.17 -6.34
C CYS A 309 -18.64 -3.46 -6.08
N PRO A 310 -18.66 -4.45 -7.00
CA PRO A 310 -17.83 -5.65 -6.95
C PRO A 310 -16.35 -5.41 -6.61
N ASP A 311 -15.75 -4.35 -7.14
CA ASP A 311 -14.34 -4.02 -6.91
C ASP A 311 -14.04 -3.63 -5.45
N HIS A 312 -15.06 -3.16 -4.73
CA HIS A 312 -14.91 -2.74 -3.33
C HIS A 312 -14.79 -3.94 -2.41
N PHE A 313 -15.56 -5.02 -2.63
CA PHE A 313 -15.61 -6.17 -1.71
C PHE A 313 -14.27 -6.91 -1.58
N LEU A 314 -13.48 -6.96 -2.65
CA LEU A 314 -12.19 -7.67 -2.63
C LEU A 314 -11.19 -7.05 -1.64
N ARG A 315 -11.35 -5.78 -1.27
CA ARG A 315 -10.44 -5.04 -0.37
C ARG A 315 -11.12 -4.60 0.92
N THR A 316 -12.37 -4.13 0.83
CA THR A 316 -13.13 -3.58 1.96
C THR A 316 -14.00 -4.62 2.68
N LYS A 317 -14.06 -5.87 2.15
CA LYS A 317 -14.99 -6.93 2.57
C LYS A 317 -16.44 -6.52 2.38
N ILE A 318 -17.36 -7.33 2.91
CA ILE A 318 -18.80 -7.11 2.79
C ILE A 318 -19.28 -5.80 3.44
N LYS A 319 -18.69 -5.39 4.57
CA LYS A 319 -19.00 -4.13 5.28
C LYS A 319 -17.82 -3.66 6.13
N PRO A 320 -17.70 -2.35 6.43
CA PRO A 320 -16.80 -1.84 7.47
C PRO A 320 -17.28 -2.20 8.89
N MET A 321 -16.43 -1.97 9.89
CA MET A 321 -16.85 -1.93 11.30
C MET A 321 -17.07 -0.47 11.73
N TYR A 322 -18.33 -0.11 12.00
CA TYR A 322 -18.67 1.18 12.61
C TYR A 322 -18.65 1.08 14.13
N VAL A 323 -17.97 2.02 14.80
CA VAL A 323 -17.83 2.07 16.26
C VAL A 323 -18.62 3.27 16.76
N PRO A 324 -19.79 3.08 17.41
CA PRO A 324 -20.68 4.18 17.80
C PRO A 324 -20.13 4.89 19.06
N TRP A 325 -18.99 5.58 18.93
CA TRP A 325 -18.34 6.35 19.98
C TRP A 325 -18.67 7.84 19.85
N ASN A 326 -18.97 8.52 20.95
CA ASN A 326 -19.21 9.94 21.00
C ASN A 326 -18.08 10.68 21.74
N PRO A 327 -17.20 11.40 21.04
CA PRO A 327 -16.05 12.08 21.65
C PRO A 327 -16.42 13.16 22.67
N GLN A 328 -17.66 13.66 22.65
CA GLN A 328 -18.12 14.72 23.54
C GLN A 328 -18.60 14.19 24.90
N SER A 329 -18.90 12.90 25.01
CA SER A 329 -19.46 12.30 26.23
C SER A 329 -18.74 11.05 26.72
N GLU A 330 -17.84 10.48 25.92
CA GLU A 330 -17.19 9.22 26.20
C GLU A 330 -15.67 9.34 26.17
N SER A 331 -14.99 8.55 26.99
CA SER A 331 -13.54 8.54 27.12
C SER A 331 -12.86 7.65 26.08
N VAL A 332 -11.53 7.72 25.99
CA VAL A 332 -10.72 6.79 25.18
C VAL A 332 -10.82 5.34 25.71
N ALA A 333 -11.05 5.15 27.01
CA ALA A 333 -11.27 3.83 27.58
C ALA A 333 -12.59 3.22 27.08
N ASP A 334 -13.66 4.03 27.01
CA ASP A 334 -14.94 3.62 26.43
C ASP A 334 -14.78 3.27 24.94
N LEU A 335 -13.98 4.05 24.19
CA LEU A 335 -13.65 3.75 22.81
C LEU A 335 -12.95 2.38 22.67
N LYS A 336 -11.94 2.08 23.50
CA LYS A 336 -11.27 0.77 23.49
C LYS A 336 -12.23 -0.37 23.82
N ALA A 337 -13.12 -0.19 24.79
CA ALA A 337 -14.14 -1.18 25.14
C ALA A 337 -15.10 -1.43 23.96
N LYS A 338 -15.59 -0.37 23.31
CA LYS A 338 -16.46 -0.48 22.12
C LYS A 338 -15.76 -1.10 20.92
N LEU A 339 -14.48 -0.77 20.69
CA LEU A 339 -13.66 -1.42 19.66
C LEU A 339 -13.55 -2.93 19.94
N GLY A 340 -13.26 -3.33 21.18
CA GLY A 340 -13.15 -4.74 21.56
C GLY A 340 -14.45 -5.52 21.36
N ALA A 341 -15.58 -4.96 21.80
CA ALA A 341 -16.89 -5.54 21.57
C ALA A 341 -17.25 -5.58 20.08
N GLY A 342 -16.95 -4.50 19.34
CA GLY A 342 -17.17 -4.39 17.90
C GLY A 342 -16.37 -5.44 17.11
N LEU A 343 -15.10 -5.67 17.45
CA LEU A 343 -14.27 -6.69 16.80
C LEU A 343 -14.82 -8.10 17.02
N THR A 344 -15.23 -8.42 18.25
CA THR A 344 -15.88 -9.71 18.56
C THR A 344 -17.15 -9.87 17.74
N ARG A 345 -18.01 -8.84 17.70
CA ARG A 345 -19.26 -8.87 16.95
C ARG A 345 -19.02 -8.99 15.44
N TYR A 346 -18.10 -8.21 14.90
CA TYR A 346 -17.77 -8.22 13.47
C TYR A 346 -17.28 -9.60 13.02
N ARG A 347 -16.41 -10.25 13.80
CA ARG A 347 -15.93 -11.61 13.50
C ARG A 347 -17.07 -12.62 13.48
N GLN A 348 -18.02 -12.51 14.41
CA GLN A 348 -19.22 -13.35 14.44
C GLN A 348 -20.11 -13.08 13.22
N ASP A 349 -20.42 -11.82 12.93
CA ASP A 349 -21.24 -11.42 11.79
C ASP A 349 -20.63 -11.93 10.46
N TYR A 350 -19.31 -11.85 10.31
CA TYR A 350 -18.60 -12.34 9.13
C TYR A 350 -18.66 -13.87 9.02
N ALA A 351 -18.53 -14.58 10.14
CA ALA A 351 -18.71 -16.04 10.16
C ALA A 351 -20.16 -16.44 9.82
N ASP A 352 -21.15 -15.76 10.38
CA ASP A 352 -22.57 -16.01 10.09
C ASP A 352 -22.89 -15.73 8.61
N TYR A 353 -22.33 -14.65 8.05
CA TYR A 353 -22.39 -14.34 6.63
C TYR A 353 -21.78 -15.45 5.77
N TYR A 354 -20.57 -15.90 6.10
CA TYR A 354 -19.90 -16.98 5.40
C TYR A 354 -20.74 -18.27 5.44
N HIS A 355 -21.23 -18.67 6.61
CA HIS A 355 -22.03 -19.89 6.76
C HIS A 355 -23.38 -19.83 6.05
N ARG A 356 -24.01 -18.66 6.00
CA ARG A 356 -25.29 -18.44 5.30
C ARG A 356 -25.14 -18.49 3.78
N CYS A 357 -24.03 -17.98 3.24
CA CYS A 357 -23.85 -17.82 1.79
C CYS A 357 -22.96 -18.87 1.11
N LYS A 358 -22.14 -19.62 1.87
CA LYS A 358 -21.24 -20.61 1.30
C LYS A 358 -21.97 -21.72 0.55
N ARG A 359 -21.32 -22.22 -0.49
CA ARG A 359 -21.67 -23.41 -1.25
C ARG A 359 -20.72 -24.55 -0.88
N ALA A 360 -21.02 -25.76 -1.33
CA ALA A 360 -20.21 -26.95 -1.03
C ALA A 360 -18.75 -26.84 -1.52
N ASP A 361 -18.52 -26.08 -2.59
CA ASP A 361 -17.23 -25.85 -3.23
C ASP A 361 -16.57 -24.50 -2.86
N SER A 362 -17.15 -23.74 -1.93
CA SER A 362 -16.58 -22.44 -1.54
C SER A 362 -15.22 -22.59 -0.84
N PRO A 363 -14.25 -21.70 -1.11
CA PRO A 363 -12.99 -21.64 -0.37
C PRO A 363 -13.19 -21.48 1.13
N ALA A 364 -12.15 -21.80 1.92
CA ALA A 364 -12.15 -21.58 3.36
C ALA A 364 -12.40 -20.11 3.71
N MET A 365 -13.07 -19.87 4.83
CA MET A 365 -13.36 -18.52 5.32
C MET A 365 -12.06 -17.71 5.43
N ARG A 366 -12.08 -16.49 4.89
CA ARG A 366 -10.98 -15.55 5.02
C ARG A 366 -10.84 -15.07 6.47
N ASP A 367 -9.75 -14.38 6.76
CA ASP A 367 -9.56 -13.73 8.07
C ASP A 367 -10.82 -12.90 8.42
N PRO A 368 -11.45 -13.07 9.59
CA PRO A 368 -12.73 -12.43 9.90
C PRO A 368 -12.57 -11.03 10.53
N ASN A 369 -11.38 -10.42 10.54
CA ASN A 369 -11.19 -9.05 11.04
C ASN A 369 -11.68 -7.98 10.04
N PRO A 370 -12.11 -6.80 10.50
CA PRO A 370 -12.45 -5.70 9.60
C PRO A 370 -11.21 -5.15 8.91
N THR A 371 -11.33 -4.80 7.62
CA THR A 371 -10.29 -4.05 6.90
C THR A 371 -10.55 -2.54 6.90
N VAL A 372 -11.75 -2.12 7.29
CA VAL A 372 -12.15 -0.71 7.46
C VAL A 372 -12.82 -0.55 8.82
N VAL A 373 -12.35 0.41 9.62
CA VAL A 373 -12.93 0.78 10.91
C VAL A 373 -13.30 2.27 10.87
N LEU A 374 -14.55 2.58 11.20
CA LEU A 374 -15.10 3.93 11.17
C LEU A 374 -15.43 4.38 12.59
N ILE A 375 -14.92 5.55 12.97
CA ILE A 375 -15.06 6.06 14.33
C ILE A 375 -15.48 7.54 14.28
N PRO A 376 -16.66 7.91 14.81
CA PRO A 376 -17.06 9.30 14.89
C PRO A 376 -16.02 10.13 15.62
N GLY A 377 -15.83 11.35 15.15
CA GLY A 377 -14.84 12.29 15.63
C GLY A 377 -13.38 11.99 15.28
N LEU A 378 -13.05 10.78 14.80
CA LEU A 378 -11.69 10.39 14.40
C LEU A 378 -11.52 10.14 12.89
N GLY A 379 -12.53 9.62 12.21
CA GLY A 379 -12.46 9.28 10.79
C GLY A 379 -12.40 7.77 10.55
N MET A 380 -11.59 7.37 9.57
CA MET A 380 -11.45 5.98 9.12
C MET A 380 -10.03 5.45 9.36
N ILE A 381 -9.95 4.19 9.74
CA ILE A 381 -8.71 3.40 9.77
C ILE A 381 -8.88 2.22 8.81
N ALA A 382 -8.02 2.14 7.79
CA ALA A 382 -8.00 1.07 6.82
C ALA A 382 -6.76 0.18 7.00
N TRP A 383 -6.92 -1.14 6.84
CA TRP A 383 -5.89 -2.15 7.04
C TRP A 383 -5.58 -2.91 5.75
N GLY A 384 -4.31 -3.22 5.53
CA GLY A 384 -3.83 -4.03 4.40
C GLY A 384 -2.54 -4.77 4.74
N LYS A 385 -2.03 -5.61 3.84
CA LYS A 385 -0.75 -6.33 4.07
C LYS A 385 0.48 -5.42 4.01
N ASP A 386 0.37 -4.31 3.29
CA ASP A 386 1.41 -3.32 3.10
C ASP A 386 0.78 -1.92 3.03
N LYS A 387 1.62 -0.87 2.97
CA LYS A 387 1.10 0.50 2.91
C LYS A 387 0.31 0.76 1.63
N SER A 388 0.69 0.16 0.50
CA SER A 388 -0.07 0.33 -0.75
C SER A 388 -1.49 -0.23 -0.62
N GLU A 389 -1.65 -1.46 -0.10
CA GLU A 389 -2.96 -2.10 0.03
C GLU A 389 -3.86 -1.42 1.07
N SER A 390 -3.31 -0.96 2.20
CA SER A 390 -4.11 -0.22 3.19
C SER A 390 -4.59 1.13 2.63
N ARG A 391 -3.78 1.83 1.83
CA ARG A 391 -4.18 3.07 1.13
C ARG A 391 -5.20 2.82 0.02
N VAL A 392 -5.08 1.70 -0.71
CA VAL A 392 -6.11 1.24 -1.67
C VAL A 392 -7.43 0.94 -0.95
N THR A 393 -7.38 0.29 0.21
CA THR A 393 -8.57 -0.02 1.01
C THR A 393 -9.26 1.25 1.50
N ALA A 394 -8.50 2.24 1.97
CA ALA A 394 -9.02 3.55 2.32
C ALA A 394 -9.66 4.26 1.12
N GLU A 395 -8.97 4.27 -0.03
CA GLU A 395 -9.48 4.86 -1.28
C GLU A 395 -10.82 4.25 -1.71
N PHE A 396 -10.91 2.92 -1.74
CA PHE A 396 -12.15 2.24 -2.12
C PHE A 396 -13.31 2.61 -1.21
N TYR A 397 -13.06 2.73 0.10
CA TYR A 397 -14.11 3.11 1.03
C TYR A 397 -14.46 4.61 0.95
N ASN A 398 -13.51 5.49 0.65
CA ASN A 398 -13.81 6.89 0.32
C ASN A 398 -14.75 6.98 -0.90
N CYS A 399 -14.48 6.19 -1.95
CA CYS A 399 -15.37 6.13 -3.11
C CYS A 399 -16.75 5.59 -2.72
N ALA A 400 -16.84 4.57 -1.87
CA ALA A 400 -18.11 4.07 -1.37
C ALA A 400 -18.90 5.16 -0.61
N VAL A 401 -18.24 5.98 0.23
CA VAL A 401 -18.87 7.11 0.91
C VAL A 401 -19.41 8.15 -0.07
N GLU A 402 -18.66 8.49 -1.12
CA GLU A 402 -19.14 9.44 -2.14
C GLU A 402 -20.29 8.86 -2.99
N VAL A 403 -20.29 7.55 -3.25
CA VAL A 403 -21.42 6.85 -3.88
C VAL A 403 -22.66 6.89 -2.99
N MET A 404 -22.51 6.58 -1.69
CA MET A 404 -23.60 6.67 -0.72
C MET A 404 -24.14 8.10 -0.66
N LYS A 405 -23.25 9.10 -0.65
CA LYS A 405 -23.64 10.53 -0.69
C LYS A 405 -24.49 10.82 -1.92
N GLY A 406 -24.01 10.43 -3.10
CA GLY A 406 -24.71 10.69 -4.36
C GLY A 406 -26.07 9.99 -4.43
N ALA A 407 -26.15 8.74 -3.96
CA ALA A 407 -27.40 8.00 -3.93
C ALA A 407 -28.40 8.61 -2.95
N GLU A 408 -28.00 8.96 -1.72
CA GLU A 408 -28.88 9.58 -0.70
C GLU A 408 -29.29 11.03 -1.05
N ALA A 409 -28.54 11.69 -1.95
CA ALA A 409 -28.94 12.97 -2.50
C ALA A 409 -30.13 12.82 -3.48
N ILE A 410 -30.08 11.82 -4.35
CA ILE A 410 -31.04 11.65 -5.45
C ILE A 410 -32.18 10.67 -5.18
N ASP A 411 -31.99 9.70 -4.28
CA ASP A 411 -32.91 8.63 -3.91
C ASP A 411 -32.45 7.96 -2.58
N GLU A 412 -32.63 6.63 -2.43
CA GLU A 412 -32.18 5.82 -1.29
C GLU A 412 -31.05 4.87 -1.76
N TYR A 413 -29.94 4.80 -1.01
CA TYR A 413 -28.83 3.90 -1.31
C TYR A 413 -29.20 2.43 -1.05
N VAL A 414 -28.88 1.57 -2.01
CA VAL A 414 -29.00 0.11 -1.89
C VAL A 414 -27.68 -0.58 -2.25
N SER A 415 -27.32 -1.61 -1.48
CA SER A 415 -26.16 -2.46 -1.75
C SER A 415 -26.55 -3.74 -2.48
N LEU A 416 -25.54 -4.49 -2.94
CA LEU A 416 -25.76 -5.79 -3.55
C LEU A 416 -26.29 -6.81 -2.53
N PRO A 417 -27.16 -7.75 -2.95
CA PRO A 417 -27.56 -8.86 -2.09
C PRO A 417 -26.33 -9.61 -1.56
N GLN A 418 -26.38 -10.03 -0.29
CA GLN A 418 -25.24 -10.69 0.36
C GLN A 418 -24.71 -11.91 -0.39
N GLN A 419 -25.60 -12.71 -1.00
CA GLN A 419 -25.19 -13.86 -1.81
C GLN A 419 -24.37 -13.43 -3.04
N GLU A 420 -24.71 -12.31 -3.66
CA GLU A 420 -23.96 -11.79 -4.82
C GLU A 420 -22.59 -11.27 -4.39
N ALA A 421 -22.54 -10.50 -3.30
CA ALA A 421 -21.27 -10.09 -2.72
C ALA A 421 -20.39 -11.29 -2.32
N PHE A 422 -20.99 -12.38 -1.82
CA PHE A 422 -20.28 -13.61 -1.48
C PHE A 422 -19.70 -14.30 -2.72
N ASP A 423 -20.53 -14.45 -3.76
CA ASP A 423 -20.12 -15.08 -5.01
C ASP A 423 -19.00 -14.28 -5.72
N ILE A 424 -18.84 -12.98 -5.43
CA ILE A 424 -17.70 -12.14 -5.85
C ILE A 424 -16.49 -12.36 -4.93
N GLU A 425 -16.66 -12.22 -3.61
CA GLU A 425 -15.56 -12.28 -2.64
C GLU A 425 -14.86 -13.66 -2.67
N TYR A 426 -15.64 -14.73 -2.79
CA TYR A 426 -15.19 -16.13 -2.74
C TYR A 426 -15.11 -16.81 -4.11
N TRP A 427 -15.04 -16.03 -5.19
CA TRP A 427 -15.01 -16.58 -6.54
C TRP A 427 -13.77 -17.44 -6.81
N LEU A 428 -13.99 -18.66 -7.28
CA LEU A 428 -12.94 -19.66 -7.54
C LEU A 428 -11.87 -19.20 -8.55
N LEU A 429 -12.26 -18.42 -9.57
CA LEU A 429 -11.29 -17.89 -10.54
C LEU A 429 -10.37 -16.85 -9.90
N GLU A 430 -10.87 -16.06 -8.96
CA GLU A 430 -10.05 -15.09 -8.22
C GLU A 430 -9.14 -15.81 -7.21
N GLU A 431 -9.66 -16.82 -6.52
CA GLU A 431 -8.88 -17.69 -5.64
C GLU A 431 -7.73 -18.38 -6.39
N ALA A 432 -7.98 -18.84 -7.63
CA ALA A 432 -6.94 -19.43 -8.47
C ALA A 432 -5.85 -18.43 -8.85
N LYS A 433 -6.17 -17.14 -9.01
CA LYS A 433 -5.16 -16.08 -9.23
C LYS A 433 -4.33 -15.85 -7.98
N LEU A 434 -4.97 -15.76 -6.80
CA LEU A 434 -4.28 -15.55 -5.52
C LEU A 434 -3.29 -16.68 -5.22
N ARG A 435 -3.65 -17.94 -5.52
CA ARG A 435 -2.76 -19.11 -5.34
C ARG A 435 -1.54 -19.11 -6.27
N ARG A 436 -1.60 -18.41 -7.40
CA ARG A 436 -0.48 -18.30 -8.36
C ARG A 436 0.45 -17.13 -8.04
N MET A 437 0.08 -16.26 -7.09
CA MET A 437 0.95 -15.16 -6.67
C MET A 437 2.21 -15.71 -5.99
N PRO A 438 3.38 -15.07 -6.17
CA PRO A 438 4.57 -15.45 -5.45
C PRO A 438 4.36 -15.32 -3.93
N PRO A 439 5.03 -16.14 -3.12
CA PRO A 439 4.96 -16.03 -1.66
C PRO A 439 5.38 -14.64 -1.18
N GLU A 440 4.80 -14.22 -0.06
CA GLU A 440 5.18 -12.96 0.59
C GLU A 440 6.67 -12.98 0.97
N LYS A 441 7.30 -11.81 0.90
CA LYS A 441 8.70 -11.62 1.33
C LYS A 441 8.82 -11.79 2.85
N GLU A 442 10.01 -12.09 3.33
CA GLU A 442 10.24 -12.53 4.72
C GLU A 442 9.86 -11.47 5.76
N LEU A 443 10.04 -10.19 5.46
CA LEU A 443 9.66 -9.06 6.33
C LEU A 443 8.39 -8.35 5.85
N ALA A 444 7.62 -8.96 4.95
CA ALA A 444 6.32 -8.44 4.58
C ALA A 444 5.46 -8.23 5.83
N ARG A 445 4.65 -7.17 5.82
CA ARG A 445 3.75 -6.79 6.93
C ARG A 445 4.45 -6.34 8.22
N LYS A 446 5.78 -6.17 8.22
CA LYS A 446 6.55 -5.63 9.36
C LYS A 446 6.80 -4.14 9.20
N ILE A 447 6.76 -3.40 10.29
CA ILE A 447 7.10 -1.97 10.40
C ILE A 447 8.39 -1.87 11.20
N ILE A 448 9.46 -1.36 10.60
CA ILE A 448 10.79 -1.37 11.21
C ILE A 448 11.37 0.04 11.21
N SER A 449 11.77 0.51 12.41
CA SER A 449 12.52 1.75 12.54
C SER A 449 14.01 1.48 12.49
N VAL A 450 14.74 2.26 11.70
CA VAL A 450 16.19 2.22 11.61
C VAL A 450 16.71 3.58 12.07
N ILE A 451 17.30 3.61 13.27
CA ILE A 451 17.87 4.81 13.87
C ILE A 451 19.34 4.92 13.47
N GLY A 452 19.74 6.08 12.97
CA GLY A 452 21.01 6.29 12.26
C GLY A 452 20.92 5.98 10.76
N ALA A 453 19.71 6.01 10.18
CA ALA A 453 19.48 5.64 8.78
C ALA A 453 20.00 6.67 7.76
N GLY A 454 20.47 7.86 8.19
CA GLY A 454 20.88 8.91 7.27
C GLY A 454 22.17 8.61 6.49
N SER A 455 22.98 7.64 6.94
CA SER A 455 24.25 7.27 6.27
C SER A 455 24.76 5.88 6.67
N GLY A 456 25.84 5.41 6.00
CA GLY A 456 26.59 4.22 6.39
C GLY A 456 25.74 2.96 6.61
N ILE A 457 26.02 2.26 7.71
CA ILE A 457 25.35 1.00 8.07
C ILE A 457 23.83 1.17 8.14
N GLY A 458 23.34 2.22 8.80
CA GLY A 458 21.90 2.44 8.96
C GLY A 458 21.18 2.62 7.62
N ARG A 459 21.76 3.39 6.70
CA ARG A 459 21.21 3.54 5.34
C ARG A 459 21.14 2.19 4.62
N THR A 460 22.22 1.39 4.67
CA THR A 460 22.26 0.07 4.01
C THR A 460 21.28 -0.92 4.66
N VAL A 461 21.13 -0.89 5.99
CA VAL A 461 20.11 -1.65 6.73
C VAL A 461 18.70 -1.29 6.26
N ALA A 462 18.37 0.00 6.17
CA ALA A 462 17.06 0.45 5.71
C ALA A 462 16.71 -0.10 4.31
N HIS A 463 17.65 0.00 3.35
CA HIS A 463 17.50 -0.57 2.01
C HIS A 463 17.36 -2.10 2.02
N ARG A 464 18.19 -2.79 2.80
CA ARG A 464 18.17 -4.26 2.91
C ARG A 464 16.84 -4.79 3.44
N LEU A 465 16.27 -4.14 4.45
CA LEU A 465 14.99 -4.50 5.06
C LEU A 465 13.81 -4.17 4.12
N ALA A 466 13.84 -3.02 3.45
CA ALA A 466 12.84 -2.64 2.44
C ALA A 466 12.80 -3.64 1.26
N ASN A 467 13.95 -4.20 0.87
CA ASN A 467 14.02 -5.23 -0.15
C ASN A 467 13.27 -6.53 0.21
N GLU A 468 13.00 -6.76 1.50
CA GLU A 468 12.23 -7.89 2.02
C GLU A 468 10.79 -7.53 2.39
N GLY A 469 10.29 -6.39 1.91
CA GLY A 469 8.88 -6.01 2.03
C GLY A 469 8.48 -5.32 3.34
N ALA A 470 9.44 -4.99 4.20
CA ALA A 470 9.18 -4.19 5.40
C ALA A 470 8.80 -2.73 5.06
N GLN A 471 7.95 -2.14 5.90
CA GLN A 471 7.71 -0.70 5.91
C GLN A 471 8.77 -0.04 6.79
N ILE A 472 9.49 0.97 6.29
CA ILE A 472 10.70 1.49 6.94
C ILE A 472 10.48 2.90 7.49
N VAL A 473 10.79 3.08 8.77
CA VAL A 473 10.91 4.38 9.41
C VAL A 473 12.40 4.71 9.48
N CYS A 474 12.90 5.49 8.52
CA CYS A 474 14.26 5.99 8.53
C CYS A 474 14.36 7.12 9.56
N VAL A 475 15.24 6.98 10.55
CA VAL A 475 15.40 7.97 11.62
C VAL A 475 16.86 8.39 11.70
N ASP A 476 17.12 9.68 11.79
CA ASP A 476 18.45 10.25 12.04
C ASP A 476 18.33 11.55 12.83
N LEU A 477 19.41 12.03 13.44
CA LEU A 477 19.43 13.36 14.05
C LEU A 477 19.22 14.43 12.96
N ARG A 478 19.77 14.20 11.77
CA ARG A 478 19.54 15.05 10.59
C ARG A 478 18.38 14.53 9.77
N GLU A 479 17.20 15.11 9.98
CA GLU A 479 15.96 14.72 9.31
C GLU A 479 16.10 14.64 7.78
N ASP A 480 16.79 15.60 7.15
CA ASP A 480 16.99 15.61 5.69
C ASP A 480 17.74 14.38 5.19
N SER A 481 18.70 13.86 5.96
CA SER A 481 19.43 12.64 5.60
C SER A 481 18.54 11.40 5.69
N ALA A 482 17.66 11.34 6.70
CA ALA A 482 16.68 10.28 6.84
C ALA A 482 15.63 10.33 5.71
N LYS A 483 15.14 11.53 5.36
CA LYS A 483 14.23 11.77 4.24
C LYS A 483 14.84 11.38 2.90
N ALA A 484 16.12 11.71 2.67
CA ALA A 484 16.83 11.30 1.47
C ALA A 484 16.84 9.77 1.32
N THR A 485 17.18 9.05 2.39
CA THR A 485 17.18 7.57 2.39
C THR A 485 15.78 6.99 2.14
N ALA A 486 14.75 7.53 2.79
CA ALA A 486 13.37 7.12 2.54
C ALA A 486 12.95 7.39 1.08
N GLY A 487 13.35 8.53 0.52
CA GLY A 487 13.10 8.89 -0.88
C GLY A 487 13.75 7.92 -1.86
N GLU A 488 14.99 7.48 -1.60
CA GLU A 488 15.66 6.44 -2.40
C GLU A 488 14.87 5.12 -2.39
N ILE A 489 14.38 4.70 -1.22
CA ILE A 489 13.56 3.48 -1.08
C ILE A 489 12.25 3.63 -1.87
N ILE A 490 11.56 4.77 -1.74
CA ILE A 490 10.33 5.04 -2.49
C ILE A 490 10.59 5.07 -4.00
N ASN A 491 11.69 5.66 -4.45
CA ASN A 491 12.05 5.68 -5.88
C ASN A 491 12.31 4.27 -6.43
N ALA A 492 12.94 3.41 -5.62
CA ALA A 492 13.25 2.03 -6.02
C ALA A 492 12.03 1.09 -5.96
N LYS A 493 11.10 1.30 -5.01
CA LYS A 493 9.96 0.41 -4.75
C LYS A 493 8.62 0.94 -5.27
N GLY A 494 8.54 2.23 -5.56
CA GLY A 494 7.30 2.96 -5.77
C GLY A 494 6.60 3.32 -4.45
N LYS A 495 5.81 4.39 -4.46
CA LYS A 495 4.93 4.78 -3.33
C LYS A 495 3.79 3.76 -3.09
N GLY A 496 3.55 2.87 -4.05
CA GLY A 496 2.33 2.07 -4.14
C GLY A 496 1.26 2.76 -4.99
N ILE A 497 0.25 1.99 -5.39
CA ILE A 497 -0.83 2.47 -6.27
C ILE A 497 -1.97 3.16 -5.51
N GLY A 498 -2.13 2.85 -4.22
CA GLY A 498 -3.17 3.47 -3.39
C GLY A 498 -2.93 4.96 -3.19
N VAL A 499 -4.01 5.73 -3.05
CA VAL A 499 -3.95 7.17 -2.80
C VAL A 499 -4.65 7.64 -1.53
N GLY A 500 -5.25 6.72 -0.78
CA GLY A 500 -5.82 7.03 0.52
C GLY A 500 -4.74 7.43 1.54
N GLY A 501 -5.18 8.06 2.63
CA GLY A 501 -4.38 8.58 3.71
C GLY A 501 -4.52 10.09 3.89
N THR A 502 -4.35 10.56 5.13
CA THR A 502 -4.26 12.00 5.44
C THR A 502 -2.97 12.29 6.22
N GLY A 503 -2.33 13.43 5.95
CA GLY A 503 -1.07 13.82 6.58
C GLY A 503 0.03 12.78 6.37
N ILE A 504 0.74 12.41 7.44
CA ILE A 504 1.82 11.41 7.38
C ILE A 504 1.33 10.01 6.97
N SER A 505 0.02 9.73 7.09
CA SER A 505 -0.56 8.46 6.69
C SER A 505 -0.71 8.31 5.16
N ASP A 506 -0.56 9.38 4.36
CA ASP A 506 -0.42 9.26 2.89
C ASP A 506 1.00 8.87 2.45
N CYS A 507 1.81 8.26 3.33
CA CYS A 507 3.16 7.85 2.97
C CYS A 507 3.21 6.61 2.07
N GLY A 508 4.41 6.33 1.54
CA GLY A 508 4.73 5.09 0.83
C GLY A 508 5.31 4.02 1.78
N PRO A 509 6.10 3.07 1.25
CA PRO A 509 6.72 2.02 2.07
C PRO A 509 7.84 2.52 2.99
N ALA A 510 8.21 3.80 2.91
CA ALA A 510 9.17 4.41 3.83
C ALA A 510 8.82 5.86 4.19
N ILE A 511 9.27 6.31 5.37
CA ILE A 511 9.25 7.71 5.81
C ILE A 511 10.61 8.07 6.42
N GLY A 512 10.97 9.36 6.37
CA GLY A 512 12.17 9.90 7.04
C GLY A 512 11.78 10.85 8.15
N LEU A 513 12.30 10.63 9.36
CA LEU A 513 12.02 11.40 10.56
C LEU A 513 13.31 11.88 11.24
N GLY A 514 13.23 13.05 11.90
CA GLY A 514 14.28 13.57 12.76
C GLY A 514 14.08 13.11 14.21
N ALA A 515 15.11 12.57 14.86
CA ALA A 515 15.05 12.30 16.29
C ALA A 515 16.42 12.38 16.98
N ASP A 516 16.47 13.08 18.12
CA ASP A 516 17.58 13.01 19.06
C ASP A 516 17.29 11.94 20.12
N ILE A 517 17.97 10.80 20.01
CA ILE A 517 17.77 9.67 20.92
C ILE A 517 18.25 9.95 22.36
N THR A 518 18.95 11.06 22.61
CA THR A 518 19.29 11.48 23.97
C THR A 518 18.12 12.20 24.66
N VAL A 519 17.05 12.51 23.92
CA VAL A 519 15.85 13.22 24.41
C VAL A 519 14.62 12.32 24.27
N ARG A 520 14.03 11.91 25.41
CA ARG A 520 12.84 11.02 25.43
C ARG A 520 11.65 11.55 24.65
N GLU A 521 11.40 12.85 24.74
CA GLU A 521 10.28 13.46 24.03
C GLU A 521 10.46 13.39 22.51
N SER A 522 11.69 13.58 22.02
CA SER A 522 12.00 13.42 20.61
C SER A 522 11.77 11.99 20.12
N ILE A 523 12.08 10.98 20.94
CA ILE A 523 11.78 9.58 20.64
C ILE A 523 10.26 9.34 20.60
N ARG A 524 9.50 9.89 21.55
CA ARG A 524 8.04 9.75 21.57
C ARG A 524 7.42 10.32 20.31
N THR A 525 7.73 11.56 19.94
CA THR A 525 7.22 12.17 18.71
C THR A 525 7.51 11.30 17.48
N MET A 526 8.72 10.75 17.37
CA MET A 526 9.10 9.84 16.29
C MET A 526 8.28 8.54 16.28
N LEU A 527 8.00 7.96 17.45
CA LEU A 527 7.14 6.77 17.57
C LEU A 527 5.68 7.10 17.22
N GLU A 528 5.16 8.26 17.64
CA GLU A 528 3.81 8.71 17.30
C GLU A 528 3.63 8.90 15.79
N ASP A 529 4.63 9.47 15.12
CA ASP A 529 4.65 9.59 13.66
C ASP A 529 4.68 8.22 12.97
N ALA A 530 5.45 7.26 13.47
CA ALA A 530 5.42 5.89 12.98
C ALA A 530 4.04 5.22 13.18
N ILE A 531 3.39 5.45 14.33
CA ILE A 531 2.03 4.98 14.62
C ILE A 531 1.04 5.59 13.65
N MET A 532 1.08 6.90 13.43
CA MET A 532 0.18 7.56 12.48
C MET A 532 0.41 7.13 11.03
N ALA A 533 1.67 6.85 10.67
CA ALA A 533 2.02 6.40 9.33
C ALA A 533 1.58 4.96 9.04
N TYR A 534 1.74 4.04 9.98
CA TYR A 534 1.62 2.60 9.72
C TYR A 534 0.75 1.81 10.71
N GLY A 535 0.25 2.46 11.77
CA GLY A 535 -0.57 1.87 12.81
C GLY A 535 0.21 1.22 13.97
N GLY A 536 1.55 1.24 13.95
CA GLY A 536 2.36 0.59 14.98
C GLY A 536 3.85 0.46 14.64
N LEU A 537 4.56 -0.40 15.37
CA LEU A 537 5.99 -0.67 15.18
C LEU A 537 6.33 -2.11 15.60
N ASP A 538 7.08 -2.84 14.78
CA ASP A 538 7.40 -4.26 14.99
C ASP A 538 8.84 -4.51 15.40
N ALA A 539 9.75 -3.64 14.98
CA ALA A 539 11.16 -3.77 15.29
C ALA A 539 11.89 -2.43 15.23
N VAL A 540 13.03 -2.37 15.93
CA VAL A 540 13.95 -1.25 15.88
C VAL A 540 15.38 -1.75 15.68
N ALA A 541 16.11 -1.13 14.76
CA ALA A 541 17.57 -1.25 14.65
C ALA A 541 18.21 0.07 15.05
N VAL A 542 18.95 0.10 16.15
CA VAL A 542 19.73 1.27 16.58
C VAL A 542 21.15 1.14 16.04
N THR A 543 21.40 1.81 14.91
CA THR A 543 22.73 1.91 14.29
C THR A 543 23.47 3.19 14.65
N ALA A 544 22.76 4.18 15.20
CA ALA A 544 23.33 5.42 15.68
C ALA A 544 24.38 5.17 16.77
N GLY A 545 25.53 5.83 16.63
CA GLY A 545 26.61 5.79 17.60
C GLY A 545 27.69 6.79 17.21
N ILE A 546 28.48 7.23 18.19
CA ILE A 546 29.57 8.17 17.98
C ILE A 546 30.87 7.63 18.53
N PHE A 547 31.95 8.00 17.84
CA PHE A 547 33.32 7.86 18.32
C PHE A 547 33.92 9.26 18.40
N VAL A 548 34.30 9.69 19.60
CA VAL A 548 35.03 10.95 19.78
C VAL A 548 36.51 10.63 20.00
N PRO A 549 37.41 11.07 19.10
CA PRO A 549 38.84 10.89 19.30
C PRO A 549 39.35 11.75 20.48
N PRO A 550 40.40 11.31 21.18
CA PRO A 550 41.15 12.17 22.08
C PRO A 550 41.74 13.38 21.34
N ASP A 551 42.01 14.46 22.08
CA ASP A 551 42.72 15.62 21.56
C ASP A 551 44.18 15.30 21.20
N THR A 552 44.91 16.30 20.69
CA THR A 552 46.33 16.14 20.30
C THR A 552 47.26 15.77 21.47
N LYS A 553 46.82 15.94 22.72
CA LYS A 553 47.53 15.54 23.94
C LYS A 553 47.10 14.16 24.44
N GLY A 554 46.14 13.51 23.78
CA GLY A 554 45.60 12.20 24.16
C GLY A 554 44.55 12.25 25.27
N THR A 555 44.02 13.44 25.59
CA THR A 555 43.01 13.64 26.63
C THR A 555 41.60 13.64 26.01
N ILE A 556 40.62 13.08 26.72
CA ILE A 556 39.20 13.17 26.36
C ILE A 556 38.55 14.13 27.36
N PRO A 557 38.01 15.28 26.92
CA PRO A 557 37.26 16.16 27.81
C PRO A 557 36.03 15.47 28.41
N ASP A 558 35.70 15.77 29.67
CA ASP A 558 34.58 15.15 30.39
C ASP A 558 33.25 15.27 29.62
N GLU A 559 33.02 16.41 28.96
CA GLU A 559 31.85 16.62 28.09
C GLU A 559 31.77 15.62 26.92
N LYS A 560 32.91 15.27 26.31
CA LYS A 560 32.98 14.32 25.20
C LYS A 560 32.85 12.88 25.69
N TRP A 561 33.34 12.60 26.89
CA TRP A 561 33.10 11.33 27.57
C TRP A 561 31.60 11.15 27.82
N GLY A 562 30.97 12.14 28.48
CA GLY A 562 29.53 12.14 28.78
C GLY A 562 28.67 12.00 27.52
N LEU A 563 28.99 12.75 26.46
CA LEU A 563 28.30 12.66 25.17
C LEU A 563 28.39 11.25 24.56
N THR A 564 29.55 10.61 24.66
CA THR A 564 29.76 9.24 24.13
C THR A 564 28.82 8.25 24.82
N PHE A 565 28.70 8.31 26.15
CA PHE A 565 27.77 7.46 26.92
C PHE A 565 26.30 7.83 26.68
N ALA A 566 26.00 9.14 26.58
CA ALA A 566 24.66 9.64 26.34
C ALA A 566 24.08 9.05 25.03
N ILE A 567 24.89 8.99 23.97
CA ILE A 567 24.45 8.45 22.68
C ILE A 567 24.55 6.92 22.62
N ASN A 568 25.74 6.35 22.93
CA ASN A 568 25.99 4.93 22.67
C ASN A 568 25.28 3.97 23.64
N VAL A 569 24.87 4.45 24.82
CA VAL A 569 24.26 3.63 25.88
C VAL A 569 22.89 4.17 26.26
N MET A 570 22.84 5.40 26.77
CA MET A 570 21.60 5.98 27.29
C MET A 570 20.55 6.15 26.18
N GLY A 571 20.95 6.61 24.99
CA GLY A 571 20.03 6.75 23.86
C GLY A 571 19.43 5.42 23.41
N ALA A 572 20.23 4.35 23.35
CA ALA A 572 19.73 3.01 23.05
C ALA A 572 18.72 2.50 24.11
N TYR A 573 18.99 2.77 25.39
CA TYR A 573 18.07 2.47 26.48
C TYR A 573 16.76 3.27 26.36
N PHE A 574 16.83 4.58 26.11
CA PHE A 574 15.62 5.42 25.96
C PHE A 574 14.74 4.94 24.80
N VAL A 575 15.35 4.59 23.67
CA VAL A 575 14.62 3.99 22.55
C VAL A 575 13.94 2.69 22.96
N ALA A 576 14.66 1.79 23.64
CA ALA A 576 14.12 0.51 24.07
C ALA A 576 12.95 0.66 25.06
N ASP A 577 13.07 1.57 26.03
CA ASP A 577 12.04 1.82 27.05
C ASP A 577 10.77 2.44 26.45
N GLU A 578 10.89 3.47 25.60
CA GLU A 578 9.73 4.10 24.97
C GLU A 578 9.08 3.15 23.94
N ALA A 579 9.86 2.42 23.13
CA ALA A 579 9.32 1.39 22.22
C ALA A 579 8.69 0.22 22.97
N GLY A 580 9.21 -0.14 24.15
CA GLY A 580 8.66 -1.18 25.03
C GLY A 580 7.24 -0.88 25.50
N LYS A 581 6.89 0.39 25.72
CA LYS A 581 5.51 0.81 26.04
C LYS A 581 4.57 0.56 24.85
N LEU A 582 5.00 0.94 23.65
CA LEU A 582 4.25 0.71 22.41
C LEU A 582 4.04 -0.79 22.16
N TRP A 583 5.10 -1.60 22.27
CA TRP A 583 5.00 -3.05 22.03
C TRP A 583 4.05 -3.74 23.01
N ARG A 584 4.06 -3.35 24.29
CA ARG A 584 3.08 -3.84 25.28
C ARG A 584 1.66 -3.50 24.89
N GLU A 585 1.41 -2.29 24.40
CA GLU A 585 0.08 -1.87 23.95
C GLU A 585 -0.40 -2.69 22.74
N GLN A 586 0.49 -3.00 21.79
CA GLN A 586 0.17 -3.87 20.65
C GLN A 586 -0.05 -5.33 21.06
N GLY A 587 0.66 -5.83 22.08
CA GLY A 587 0.65 -7.25 22.42
C GLY A 587 1.20 -8.17 21.33
N LEU A 588 2.01 -7.64 20.40
CA LEU A 588 2.62 -8.39 19.30
C LEU A 588 4.11 -8.63 19.58
N PRO A 589 4.67 -9.80 19.19
CA PRO A 589 6.10 -10.06 19.32
C PRO A 589 6.93 -9.03 18.55
N ALA A 590 8.02 -8.55 19.16
CA ALA A 590 8.89 -7.53 18.59
C ALA A 590 10.37 -7.91 18.64
N SER A 591 11.21 -7.15 17.92
CA SER A 591 12.66 -7.34 17.91
C SER A 591 13.42 -6.01 17.97
N LEU A 592 14.44 -5.96 18.82
CA LEU A 592 15.36 -4.84 18.96
C LEU A 592 16.77 -5.31 18.64
N VAL A 593 17.46 -4.58 17.76
CA VAL A 593 18.88 -4.81 17.46
C VAL A 593 19.67 -3.55 17.79
N LEU A 594 20.68 -3.69 18.64
CA LEU A 594 21.58 -2.60 19.00
C LEU A 594 22.95 -2.78 18.34
N THR A 595 23.46 -1.76 17.66
CA THR A 595 24.81 -1.78 17.12
C THR A 595 25.84 -1.47 18.21
N THR A 596 26.59 -2.50 18.58
CA THR A 596 27.66 -2.46 19.58
C THR A 596 29.01 -2.24 18.88
N SER A 597 30.05 -3.01 19.19
CA SER A 597 31.33 -3.03 18.46
C SER A 597 32.22 -4.18 18.94
N ALA A 598 33.11 -4.68 18.09
CA ALA A 598 34.20 -5.56 18.52
C ALA A 598 35.09 -4.90 19.61
N ASN A 599 35.19 -3.57 19.62
CA ASN A 599 35.89 -2.82 20.65
C ASN A 599 35.27 -2.94 22.05
N ALA A 600 34.06 -3.49 22.19
CA ALA A 600 33.46 -3.79 23.49
C ALA A 600 34.27 -4.82 24.31
N VAL A 601 35.10 -5.63 23.64
CA VAL A 601 35.96 -6.64 24.26
C VAL A 601 37.43 -6.53 23.86
N VAL A 602 37.77 -5.61 22.95
CA VAL A 602 39.15 -5.34 22.54
C VAL A 602 39.56 -3.94 22.98
N ALA A 603 40.45 -3.86 23.97
CA ALA A 603 41.00 -2.60 24.46
C ALA A 603 42.12 -2.06 23.55
N LYS A 604 42.06 -0.77 23.20
CA LYS A 604 43.09 -0.09 22.39
C LYS A 604 43.40 1.31 22.92
N LYS A 605 44.63 1.79 22.67
CA LYS A 605 45.02 3.16 23.03
C LYS A 605 44.27 4.17 22.15
N GLY A 606 43.62 5.13 22.80
CA GLY A 606 42.95 6.26 22.14
C GLY A 606 41.46 6.07 21.86
N SER A 607 40.81 5.04 22.43
CA SER A 607 39.38 4.76 22.27
C SER A 607 38.65 4.52 23.59
N VAL A 608 39.24 4.90 24.73
CA VAL A 608 38.76 4.54 26.09
C VAL A 608 37.28 4.84 26.34
N ALA A 609 36.78 6.04 25.99
CA ALA A 609 35.37 6.39 26.17
C ALA A 609 34.45 5.54 25.29
N TYR A 610 34.84 5.33 24.03
CA TYR A 610 34.09 4.55 23.07
C TYR A 610 34.04 3.06 23.46
N ASP A 611 35.20 2.46 23.73
CA ASP A 611 35.33 1.04 24.07
C ASP A 611 34.53 0.73 25.34
N THR A 612 34.64 1.57 26.37
CA THR A 612 33.85 1.42 27.61
C THR A 612 32.35 1.57 27.34
N SER A 613 31.94 2.55 26.51
CA SER A 613 30.53 2.71 26.15
C SER A 613 29.98 1.51 25.37
N LYS A 614 30.78 0.87 24.51
CA LYS A 614 30.37 -0.32 23.75
C LYS A 614 30.38 -1.59 24.60
N ALA A 615 31.26 -1.69 25.59
CA ALA A 615 31.18 -2.73 26.63
C ALA A 615 29.88 -2.60 27.45
N ALA A 616 29.52 -1.37 27.85
CA ALA A 616 28.25 -1.10 28.51
C ALA A 616 27.05 -1.42 27.60
N ALA A 617 27.10 -1.06 26.31
CA ALA A 617 26.04 -1.40 25.34
C ALA A 617 25.88 -2.93 25.16
N ASN A 618 26.98 -3.70 25.17
CA ASN A 618 26.93 -5.16 25.15
C ASN A 618 26.18 -5.73 26.36
N HIS A 619 26.40 -5.18 27.55
CA HIS A 619 25.67 -5.62 28.74
C HIS A 619 24.21 -5.15 28.71
N LEU A 620 23.96 -3.92 28.23
CA LEU A 620 22.61 -3.38 28.03
C LEU A 620 21.74 -4.28 27.14
N VAL A 621 22.30 -4.87 26.08
CA VAL A 621 21.58 -5.86 25.24
C VAL A 621 21.02 -7.01 26.09
N ARG A 622 21.81 -7.52 27.04
CA ARG A 622 21.42 -8.65 27.89
C ARG A 622 20.36 -8.24 28.91
N GLU A 623 20.55 -7.08 29.55
CA GLU A 623 19.58 -6.53 30.50
C GLU A 623 18.23 -6.26 29.82
N LEU A 624 18.23 -5.61 28.65
CA LEU A 624 17.00 -5.36 27.89
C LEU A 624 16.35 -6.64 27.37
N ALA A 625 17.13 -7.68 27.04
CA ALA A 625 16.58 -8.98 26.65
C ALA A 625 15.80 -9.64 27.79
N ILE A 626 16.22 -9.44 29.05
CA ILE A 626 15.51 -9.91 30.24
C ILE A 626 14.29 -9.02 30.52
N GLU A 627 14.49 -7.70 30.54
CA GLU A 627 13.47 -6.72 30.92
C GLU A 627 12.27 -6.71 29.95
N LEU A 628 12.52 -6.85 28.65
CA LEU A 628 11.47 -6.82 27.64
C LEU A 628 10.90 -8.21 27.29
N ALA A 629 11.39 -9.27 27.94
CA ALA A 629 10.84 -10.61 27.80
C ALA A 629 9.43 -10.70 28.43
N PRO A 630 8.57 -11.62 27.95
CA PRO A 630 8.76 -12.54 26.83
C PRO A 630 8.43 -11.92 25.46
N LEU A 631 8.02 -10.65 25.41
CA LEU A 631 7.41 -10.05 24.23
C LEU A 631 8.44 -9.64 23.16
N VAL A 632 9.63 -9.22 23.59
CA VAL A 632 10.64 -8.63 22.70
C VAL A 632 11.93 -9.44 22.74
N ARG A 633 12.50 -9.73 21.58
CA ARG A 633 13.88 -10.22 21.47
C ARG A 633 14.83 -9.03 21.35
N VAL A 634 15.91 -9.02 22.13
CA VAL A 634 16.93 -7.98 22.07
C VAL A 634 18.27 -8.62 21.78
N ASN A 635 18.93 -8.23 20.69
CA ASN A 635 20.25 -8.73 20.33
C ASN A 635 21.16 -7.57 19.91
N GLY A 636 22.45 -7.83 19.80
CA GLY A 636 23.43 -6.87 19.32
C GLY A 636 24.15 -7.35 18.07
N VAL A 637 24.56 -6.41 17.22
CA VAL A 637 25.55 -6.64 16.16
C VAL A 637 26.83 -5.92 16.58
N ALA A 638 27.98 -6.58 16.48
CA ALA A 638 29.28 -6.04 16.81
C ALA A 638 30.15 -5.92 15.55
N PRO A 639 30.12 -4.75 14.87
CA PRO A 639 31.03 -4.48 13.77
C PRO A 639 32.48 -4.31 14.27
N ALA A 640 33.44 -4.69 13.44
CA ALA A 640 34.79 -4.12 13.48
C ALA A 640 34.87 -2.87 12.59
N THR A 641 35.97 -2.67 11.87
CA THR A 641 36.19 -1.44 11.12
C THR A 641 35.44 -1.47 9.78
N VAL A 642 34.34 -0.72 9.70
CA VAL A 642 33.62 -0.47 8.44
C VAL A 642 33.96 0.94 7.95
N VAL A 643 34.78 1.02 6.90
CA VAL A 643 35.25 2.31 6.33
C VAL A 643 34.31 2.83 5.25
N GLU A 644 33.74 1.94 4.46
CA GLU A 644 32.82 2.24 3.37
C GLU A 644 31.60 3.03 3.86
N GLY A 645 31.29 4.16 3.20
CA GLY A 645 30.08 4.95 3.46
C GLY A 645 29.92 5.53 4.88
N SER A 646 30.93 5.35 5.74
CA SER A 646 30.86 5.69 7.16
C SER A 646 31.19 7.15 7.39
N SER A 647 30.25 7.88 8.02
CA SER A 647 30.48 9.26 8.49
C SER A 647 31.58 9.36 9.55
N MET A 648 31.94 8.23 10.19
CA MET A 648 33.07 8.17 11.12
C MET A 648 34.43 8.26 10.42
N PHE A 649 34.53 8.04 9.10
CA PHE A 649 35.77 8.09 8.33
C PHE A 649 35.74 9.21 7.27
N PRO A 650 35.70 10.50 7.69
CA PRO A 650 35.90 11.61 6.77
C PRO A 650 37.33 11.59 6.21
N ARG A 651 37.55 12.24 5.06
CA ARG A 651 38.84 12.24 4.35
C ARG A 651 40.02 12.52 5.27
N ASP A 652 39.95 13.57 6.08
CA ASP A 652 41.03 13.97 6.99
C ASP A 652 41.39 12.87 8.00
N ARG A 653 40.38 12.15 8.53
CA ARG A 653 40.61 11.02 9.42
C ARG A 653 41.19 9.82 8.68
N VAL A 654 40.76 9.56 7.46
CA VAL A 654 41.32 8.48 6.62
C VAL A 654 42.79 8.76 6.35
N ILE A 655 43.13 9.97 5.91
CA ILE A 655 44.50 10.45 5.70
C ILE A 655 45.32 10.33 6.98
N ALA A 656 44.83 10.84 8.11
CA ALA A 656 45.52 10.72 9.40
C ALA A 656 45.75 9.26 9.81
N SER A 657 44.81 8.36 9.49
CA SER A 657 44.95 6.93 9.75
C SER A 657 45.99 6.28 8.84
N LEU A 658 45.97 6.58 7.54
CA LEU A 658 46.97 6.11 6.57
C LEU A 658 48.37 6.55 6.98
N ALA A 659 48.55 7.82 7.37
CA ALA A 659 49.80 8.35 7.88
C ALA A 659 50.25 7.65 9.18
N LYS A 660 49.33 7.47 10.15
CA LYS A 660 49.60 6.77 11.42
C LYS A 660 50.09 5.33 11.20
N TYR A 661 49.50 4.62 10.25
CA TYR A 661 49.86 3.23 9.94
C TYR A 661 50.95 3.10 8.87
N LYS A 662 51.53 4.23 8.41
CA LYS A 662 52.57 4.28 7.37
C LYS A 662 52.14 3.58 6.08
N ILE A 663 50.87 3.69 5.72
CA ILE A 663 50.32 3.17 4.47
C ILE A 663 50.56 4.24 3.39
N PRO A 664 51.23 3.94 2.27
CA PRO A 664 51.46 4.91 1.21
C PRO A 664 50.13 5.46 0.65
N TYR A 665 50.06 6.78 0.41
CA TYR A 665 48.94 7.45 -0.27
C TYR A 665 49.42 8.76 -0.90
N THR A 666 48.69 9.28 -1.89
CA THR A 666 48.84 10.68 -2.34
C THR A 666 47.59 11.51 -2.03
N GLU A 667 47.76 12.78 -1.67
CA GLU A 667 46.65 13.67 -1.33
C GLU A 667 45.72 13.98 -2.51
N SER A 668 46.12 13.63 -3.74
CA SER A 668 45.30 13.74 -4.95
C SER A 668 44.38 12.54 -5.19
N GLU A 669 44.52 11.43 -4.43
CA GLU A 669 43.66 10.25 -4.59
C GLU A 669 42.20 10.57 -4.20
N SER A 670 41.25 9.89 -4.86
CA SER A 670 39.83 10.01 -4.50
C SER A 670 39.56 9.48 -3.10
N ASP A 671 38.51 10.00 -2.44
CA ASP A 671 38.07 9.53 -1.12
C ASP A 671 37.85 8.01 -1.10
N GLU A 672 37.30 7.47 -2.19
CA GLU A 672 37.03 6.04 -2.35
C GLU A 672 38.31 5.21 -2.41
N SER A 673 39.34 5.66 -3.15
CA SER A 673 40.65 4.99 -3.20
C SER A 673 41.30 4.94 -1.82
N LEU A 674 41.33 6.08 -1.12
CA LEU A 674 41.91 6.19 0.22
C LEU A 674 41.17 5.29 1.23
N ARG A 675 39.83 5.29 1.18
CA ARG A 675 38.99 4.44 2.03
C ARG A 675 39.19 2.97 1.76
N THR A 676 39.24 2.56 0.48
CA THR A 676 39.49 1.17 0.07
C THR A 676 40.85 0.70 0.59
N ARG A 677 41.90 1.51 0.46
CA ARG A 677 43.23 1.18 0.95
C ARG A 677 43.25 1.00 2.47
N LEU A 678 42.59 1.91 3.19
CA LEU A 678 42.46 1.80 4.64
C LEU A 678 41.63 0.57 5.05
N ALA A 679 40.56 0.26 4.33
CA ALA A 679 39.72 -0.90 4.56
C ALA A 679 40.51 -2.20 4.38
N GLN A 680 41.32 -2.30 3.32
CA GLN A 680 42.18 -3.46 3.08
C GLN A 680 43.20 -3.65 4.19
N PHE A 681 43.84 -2.57 4.68
CA PHE A 681 44.76 -2.67 5.81
C PHE A 681 44.11 -3.26 7.07
N TYR A 682 42.86 -2.88 7.36
CA TYR A 682 42.14 -3.49 8.47
C TYR A 682 41.76 -4.94 8.18
N ALA A 683 41.35 -5.25 6.94
CA ALA A 683 41.01 -6.60 6.51
C ALA A 683 42.18 -7.58 6.70
N ASP A 684 43.40 -7.19 6.32
CA ASP A 684 44.60 -8.04 6.41
C ASP A 684 44.92 -8.50 7.85
N ARG A 685 44.33 -7.85 8.86
CA ARG A 685 44.48 -8.17 10.29
C ARG A 685 43.37 -9.08 10.83
N THR A 686 42.43 -9.46 9.98
CA THR A 686 41.32 -10.36 10.31
C THR A 686 41.55 -11.72 9.65
N LEU A 687 40.90 -12.78 10.15
CA LEU A 687 41.10 -14.13 9.65
C LEU A 687 40.59 -14.34 8.22
N THR A 688 39.51 -13.65 7.82
CA THR A 688 38.97 -13.77 6.45
C THR A 688 39.76 -12.97 5.42
N ARG A 689 40.58 -11.99 5.85
CA ARG A 689 41.33 -11.07 4.98
C ARG A 689 40.47 -10.34 3.95
N GLN A 690 39.19 -10.15 4.25
CA GLN A 690 38.25 -9.44 3.40
C GLN A 690 37.74 -8.17 4.10
N PRO A 691 37.66 -7.03 3.38
CA PRO A 691 37.05 -5.82 3.91
C PRO A 691 35.61 -6.07 4.35
N ILE A 692 35.27 -5.57 5.54
CA ILE A 692 33.91 -5.64 6.06
C ILE A 692 33.14 -4.43 5.53
N THR A 693 32.01 -4.68 4.89
CA THR A 693 31.17 -3.68 4.23
C THR A 693 29.96 -3.31 5.09
N THR A 694 29.24 -2.26 4.66
CA THR A 694 27.94 -1.94 5.27
C THR A 694 26.88 -3.02 4.99
N ALA A 695 27.01 -3.75 3.86
CA ALA A 695 26.10 -4.82 3.48
C ALA A 695 26.21 -6.03 4.40
N ASP A 696 27.43 -6.38 4.84
CA ASP A 696 27.65 -7.48 5.79
C ASP A 696 26.94 -7.23 7.13
N GLN A 697 27.01 -5.98 7.61
CA GLN A 697 26.30 -5.56 8.83
C GLN A 697 24.79 -5.58 8.63
N ALA A 698 24.32 -5.12 7.47
CA ALA A 698 22.90 -5.11 7.14
C ALA A 698 22.30 -6.51 7.09
N GLU A 699 23.04 -7.51 6.59
CA GLU A 699 22.60 -8.91 6.59
C GLU A 699 22.46 -9.46 8.02
N ALA A 700 23.43 -9.18 8.91
CA ALA A 700 23.35 -9.59 10.31
C ALA A 700 22.16 -8.95 11.04
N VAL A 701 21.91 -7.66 10.82
CA VAL A 701 20.72 -6.97 11.39
C VAL A 701 19.44 -7.60 10.84
N PHE A 702 19.36 -7.85 9.53
CA PHE A 702 18.23 -8.55 8.91
C PHE A 702 17.95 -9.91 9.58
N LEU A 703 18.97 -10.75 9.74
CA LEU A 703 18.83 -12.08 10.35
C LEU A 703 18.33 -12.02 11.80
N LEU A 704 18.78 -11.05 12.59
CA LEU A 704 18.36 -10.88 13.98
C LEU A 704 16.93 -10.32 14.09
N LEU A 705 16.53 -9.45 13.16
CA LEU A 705 15.18 -8.88 13.10
C LEU A 705 14.14 -9.83 12.51
N SER A 706 14.55 -10.77 11.65
CA SER A 706 13.66 -11.75 11.06
C SER A 706 13.32 -12.90 12.01
N ASP A 707 12.39 -13.75 11.59
CA ASP A 707 11.95 -14.91 12.38
C ASP A 707 12.92 -16.10 12.27
N ARG A 708 14.00 -15.99 11.46
CA ARG A 708 15.07 -17.02 11.33
C ARG A 708 15.76 -17.31 12.65
N LEU A 709 15.92 -16.29 13.50
CA LEU A 709 16.51 -16.39 14.83
C LEU A 709 15.46 -16.11 15.93
N SER A 710 14.23 -16.58 15.74
CA SER A 710 13.09 -16.36 16.64
C SER A 710 13.27 -16.95 18.06
N LYS A 711 14.29 -17.78 18.28
CA LYS A 711 14.65 -18.33 19.61
C LYS A 711 15.95 -17.75 20.18
N THR A 712 16.47 -16.69 19.59
CA THR A 712 17.71 -16.03 20.00
C THR A 712 17.42 -14.63 20.58
N THR A 713 17.85 -14.41 21.83
CA THR A 713 17.80 -13.12 22.53
C THR A 713 19.00 -13.01 23.49
N GLY A 714 19.43 -11.79 23.81
CA GLY A 714 20.58 -11.49 24.67
C GLY A 714 21.95 -11.75 24.03
N GLN A 715 22.01 -12.02 22.72
CA GLN A 715 23.25 -12.39 22.04
C GLN A 715 23.88 -11.22 21.27
N ILE A 716 25.21 -11.28 21.13
CA ILE A 716 25.99 -10.34 20.31
C ILE A 716 26.56 -11.11 19.13
N LEU A 717 26.15 -10.74 17.92
CA LEU A 717 26.67 -11.30 16.67
C LEU A 717 27.83 -10.45 16.16
N ALA A 718 29.04 -10.99 16.19
CA ALA A 718 30.22 -10.34 15.63
C ALA A 718 30.22 -10.44 14.09
N VAL A 719 30.44 -9.31 13.42
CA VAL A 719 30.64 -9.23 11.97
C VAL A 719 31.94 -8.46 11.74
N ASP A 720 33.05 -9.15 11.95
CA ASP A 720 34.37 -8.56 12.19
C ASP A 720 35.51 -9.21 11.38
N GLY A 721 35.19 -10.07 10.41
CA GLY A 721 36.18 -10.80 9.61
C GLY A 721 36.95 -11.86 10.40
N GLY A 722 36.49 -12.21 11.62
CA GLY A 722 37.20 -13.10 12.52
C GLY A 722 38.34 -12.37 13.23
N LEU A 723 38.05 -11.24 13.88
CA LEU A 723 39.04 -10.54 14.70
C LEU A 723 39.33 -11.37 15.96
N SER A 724 40.43 -12.11 15.97
CA SER A 724 40.74 -13.08 17.05
C SER A 724 40.79 -12.47 18.44
N ASP A 725 41.22 -11.21 18.55
CA ASP A 725 41.26 -10.48 19.82
C ASP A 725 39.86 -10.24 20.41
N ALA A 726 38.83 -10.26 19.55
CA ALA A 726 37.44 -10.02 19.92
C ALA A 726 36.64 -11.29 20.23
N PHE A 727 37.28 -12.48 20.20
CA PHE A 727 36.59 -13.74 20.47
C PHE A 727 36.08 -13.78 21.91
N LEU A 728 34.76 -13.85 22.05
CA LEU A 728 34.08 -14.04 23.33
C LEU A 728 34.39 -15.46 23.84
N ARG A 729 34.76 -15.58 25.11
CA ARG A 729 35.07 -16.85 25.79
C ARG A 729 34.01 -17.20 26.81
#